data_AF-A0A0R3MRI3-F1
#
_entry.id   AF-A0A0R3MRI3-F1
#
_cell.length_a   1.000
_cell.length_b   1.000
_cell.length_c   1.000
_cell.angle_alpha   90.00
_cell.angle_beta   90.00
_cell.angle_gamma   90.00
#
_symmetry.space_group_name_H-M   'P 1'
#
loop_
_entity.id
_entity.type
_entity.pdbx_description
1 polymer ?
#
loop_
_entity_poly.entity_id
_entity_poly.type
_entity_poly.pdbx_seq_one_letter_code
_entity_poly.pdbx_strand_id
1 'polypeptide(L)'
;MLLLSPLLAAFAGSAVIVGLRLIVLPLLNPGRWYWRALLLGGATVLSWRYVAWRFTETLAPLGWTSDAIVSWGFATLEALTVLSSSIAFFILFRVRERTTEANQHAGWWLPGETPRVDIFITTFNEPPEVLERTIVGAKAVQFPRYRVFVLDDGRRDWLRRACEQHGVGYIVRSDNAHAKAGNINHALAERARDPDRPDFIAVLDADFVPHVDFIERALALFHDPSVGLVQTPQHYFNADPIQHNLGISSAYPDEQRHFFDNVEPARDAWGIAICCGTSSVVRFRAVEQIGWLPTESVTEDFLLTLKLAESGWRTVYLNEPLTEGLAPEGLKEYIAQRSRWCLGLTQIVRGSYNPIGSHRLSLIYRIGILDSLLYWISTFPFRIASLICPLLYWWFGITVVNASLADIVSYYLPYYLAVLVTLNWLSKGLFIPILNDTAQLIAAWPVCRALTLGLLTKGPHKFSVTAKGGNRTKVVVQWSLMRPFLILLGLTVGGLVVPLNSDFIFNTSSTAADGLAVVMFWTVYNILVLLVATAVCIERPRYNRPQRQVPEPTALTVGGEKQRGWLINLGPEGGRVSGPVGLSLGTTGLLTIPGIGDVEAFVLAPTRDGYRLRFSSTTTQRAQIIEKLHTARAIPGSDRADIVRMIRELARALTH
;
A
#
# COMPACT_ATOMS: atom_id res chain seq x y z
N MET A 1 -9.83 -53.10 -3.06
CA MET A 1 -8.81 -52.03 -3.06
C MET A 1 -9.34 -50.93 -3.99
N LEU A 2 -9.88 -49.84 -3.44
CA LEU A 2 -10.41 -48.73 -4.24
C LEU A 2 -9.22 -47.92 -4.79
N LEU A 3 -8.78 -48.22 -6.00
CA LEU A 3 -7.78 -47.41 -6.70
C LEU A 3 -8.48 -46.13 -7.18
N LEU A 4 -8.13 -44.99 -6.60
CA LEU A 4 -8.58 -43.68 -7.06
C LEU A 4 -8.10 -43.46 -8.51
N SER A 5 -8.87 -42.71 -9.31
CA SER A 5 -8.39 -42.29 -10.63
C SER A 5 -7.13 -41.43 -10.49
N PRO A 6 -6.24 -41.38 -11.51
CA PRO A 6 -5.02 -40.56 -11.45
C PRO A 6 -5.30 -39.09 -11.09
N LEU A 7 -6.37 -38.52 -11.66
CA LEU A 7 -6.80 -37.15 -11.35
C LEU A 7 -7.27 -37.00 -9.90
N LEU A 8 -8.01 -37.96 -9.34
CA LEU A 8 -8.46 -37.89 -7.95
C LEU A 8 -7.29 -38.06 -6.97
N ALA A 9 -6.33 -38.93 -7.29
CA ALA A 9 -5.10 -39.09 -6.52
C ALA A 9 -4.24 -37.81 -6.53
N ALA A 10 -4.22 -37.06 -7.64
CA ALA A 10 -3.48 -35.80 -7.77
C ALA A 10 -3.90 -34.75 -6.72
N PHE A 11 -5.16 -34.76 -6.26
CA PHE A 11 -5.65 -33.82 -5.26
C PHE A 11 -5.14 -34.09 -3.83
N ALA A 12 -4.47 -35.21 -3.56
CA ALA A 12 -4.04 -35.59 -2.22
C ALA A 12 -3.18 -34.49 -1.54
N GLY A 13 -2.19 -33.94 -2.25
CA GLY A 13 -1.34 -32.87 -1.70
C GLY A 13 -2.13 -31.60 -1.35
N SER A 14 -3.07 -31.23 -2.21
CA SER A 14 -3.97 -30.08 -2.01
C SER A 14 -4.91 -30.30 -0.82
N ALA A 15 -5.46 -31.51 -0.67
CA ALA A 15 -6.31 -31.89 0.45
C ALA A 15 -5.57 -31.81 1.80
N VAL A 16 -4.29 -32.21 1.84
CA VAL A 16 -3.45 -32.07 3.04
C VAL A 16 -3.31 -30.59 3.45
N ILE A 17 -3.04 -29.70 2.50
CA ILE A 17 -2.88 -28.26 2.78
C ILE A 17 -4.20 -27.65 3.27
N VAL A 18 -5.32 -28.01 2.66
CA VAL A 18 -6.66 -27.58 3.11
C VAL A 18 -6.95 -28.11 4.51
N GLY A 19 -6.63 -29.38 4.79
CA GLY A 19 -6.75 -29.97 6.13
C GLY A 19 -5.91 -29.22 7.17
N LEU A 20 -4.65 -28.90 6.85
CA LEU A 20 -3.78 -28.09 7.71
C LEU A 20 -4.39 -26.71 7.99
N ARG A 21 -4.94 -26.03 6.97
CA ARG A 21 -5.59 -24.72 7.12
C ARG A 21 -6.79 -24.75 8.06
N LEU A 22 -7.59 -25.80 8.00
CA LEU A 22 -8.85 -25.93 8.74
C LEU A 22 -8.63 -26.42 10.17
N ILE A 23 -7.68 -27.33 10.39
CA ILE A 23 -7.50 -28.03 11.67
C ILE A 23 -6.32 -27.47 12.47
N VAL A 24 -5.17 -27.25 11.82
CA VAL A 24 -3.91 -26.95 12.52
C VAL A 24 -3.69 -25.44 12.65
N LEU A 25 -3.78 -24.69 11.55
CA LEU A 25 -3.45 -23.26 11.54
C LEU A 25 -4.27 -22.39 12.52
N PRO A 26 -5.55 -22.66 12.81
CA PRO A 26 -6.30 -21.91 13.83
C PRO A 26 -5.73 -22.06 15.25
N LEU A 27 -4.95 -23.11 15.51
CA LEU A 27 -4.33 -23.38 16.81
C LEU A 27 -2.93 -22.76 16.95
N LEU A 28 -2.34 -22.27 15.85
CA LEU A 28 -0.99 -21.73 15.83
C LEU A 28 -1.00 -20.21 16.03
N ASN A 29 0.07 -19.69 16.65
CA ASN A 29 0.27 -18.25 16.81
C ASN A 29 1.16 -17.70 15.68
N PRO A 30 0.65 -16.80 14.80
CA PRO A 30 1.42 -16.20 13.72
C PRO A 30 2.53 -15.26 14.20
N GLY A 31 2.62 -14.89 15.47
CA GLY A 31 3.76 -14.14 16.03
C GLY A 31 5.01 -14.99 16.29
N ARG A 32 4.92 -16.32 16.21
CA ARG A 32 6.05 -17.23 16.49
C ARG A 32 6.81 -17.55 15.21
N TRP A 33 8.09 -17.15 15.16
CA TRP A 33 8.93 -17.28 13.96
C TRP A 33 9.07 -18.73 13.44
N TYR A 34 9.12 -19.73 14.33
CA TYR A 34 9.31 -21.13 13.93
C TYR A 34 8.09 -21.69 13.19
N TRP A 35 6.86 -21.28 13.55
CA TRP A 35 5.66 -21.63 12.79
C TRP A 35 5.65 -20.97 11.42
N ARG A 36 6.03 -19.70 11.34
CA ARG A 36 6.19 -19.02 10.06
C ARG A 36 7.24 -19.71 9.19
N ALA A 37 8.39 -20.05 9.76
CA ALA A 37 9.50 -20.70 9.06
C ALA A 37 9.11 -22.07 8.53
N LEU A 38 8.38 -22.88 9.31
CA LEU A 38 7.87 -24.17 8.87
C LEU A 38 6.93 -24.03 7.67
N LEU A 39 5.98 -23.10 7.74
CA LEU A 39 4.97 -22.91 6.70
C LEU A 39 5.54 -22.27 5.42
N LEU A 40 6.29 -21.19 5.56
CA LEU A 40 6.94 -20.49 4.45
C LEU A 40 8.05 -21.35 3.83
N GLY A 41 8.80 -22.10 4.65
CA GLY A 41 9.77 -23.09 4.18
C GLY A 41 9.11 -24.24 3.41
N GLY A 42 8.00 -24.78 3.93
CA GLY A 42 7.20 -25.79 3.23
C GLY A 42 6.65 -25.28 1.89
N ALA A 43 6.11 -24.05 1.86
CA ALA A 43 5.68 -23.40 0.63
C ALA A 43 6.84 -23.21 -0.36
N THR A 44 8.03 -22.81 0.13
CA THR A 44 9.26 -22.67 -0.68
C THR A 44 9.65 -24.01 -1.32
N VAL A 45 9.67 -25.10 -0.54
CA VAL A 45 10.00 -26.44 -1.03
C VAL A 45 9.02 -26.89 -2.10
N LEU A 46 7.71 -26.69 -1.89
CA LEU A 46 6.69 -27.01 -2.90
C LEU A 46 6.84 -26.17 -4.17
N SER A 47 7.21 -24.88 -4.02
CA SER A 47 7.46 -23.98 -5.15
C SER A 47 8.63 -24.45 -6.01
N TRP A 48 9.75 -24.83 -5.38
CA TRP A 48 10.93 -25.33 -6.10
C TRP A 48 10.74 -26.73 -6.66
N ARG A 49 9.91 -27.58 -6.03
CA ARG A 49 9.46 -28.85 -6.64
C ARG A 49 8.70 -28.60 -7.93
N TYR A 50 7.80 -27.61 -7.94
CA TYR A 50 7.09 -27.20 -9.15
C TYR A 50 8.02 -26.64 -10.22
N VAL A 51 8.98 -25.78 -9.85
CA VAL A 51 9.99 -25.27 -10.81
C VAL A 51 10.85 -26.39 -11.38
N ALA A 52 11.30 -27.34 -10.55
CA ALA A 52 12.07 -28.50 -11.02
C ALA A 52 11.27 -29.29 -12.06
N TRP A 53 10.03 -29.65 -11.74
CA TRP A 53 9.10 -30.31 -12.66
C TRP A 53 8.90 -29.52 -13.95
N ARG A 54 8.76 -28.19 -13.86
CA ARG A 54 8.62 -27.33 -15.03
C ARG A 54 9.81 -27.50 -15.99
N PHE A 55 11.04 -27.41 -15.48
CA PHE A 55 12.25 -27.47 -16.30
C PHE A 55 12.63 -28.88 -16.77
N THR A 56 12.16 -29.94 -16.12
CA THR A 56 12.50 -31.33 -16.49
C THR A 56 11.49 -31.98 -17.43
N GLU A 57 10.19 -31.69 -17.27
CA GLU A 57 9.14 -32.50 -17.90
C GLU A 57 8.22 -31.73 -18.84
N THR A 58 8.17 -30.40 -18.75
CA THR A 58 7.07 -29.64 -19.38
C THR A 58 7.51 -28.60 -20.41
N LEU A 59 8.82 -28.42 -20.61
CA LEU A 59 9.35 -27.48 -21.59
C LEU A 59 9.32 -28.08 -22.99
N ALA A 60 9.07 -27.21 -23.97
CA ALA A 60 9.28 -27.57 -25.36
C ALA A 60 10.77 -27.91 -25.62
N PRO A 61 11.06 -28.85 -26.54
CA PRO A 61 12.45 -29.17 -26.92
C PRO A 61 13.23 -27.91 -27.31
N LEU A 62 14.47 -27.81 -26.84
CA LEU A 62 15.34 -26.67 -27.15
C LEU A 62 15.54 -26.52 -28.67
N GLY A 63 15.23 -25.34 -29.19
CA GLY A 63 15.35 -25.02 -30.61
C GLY A 63 14.89 -23.59 -30.91
N TRP A 64 14.97 -23.19 -32.19
CA TRP A 64 14.53 -21.88 -32.67
C TRP A 64 13.05 -21.89 -33.11
N THR A 65 12.20 -22.57 -32.35
CA THR A 65 10.75 -22.60 -32.59
C THR A 65 10.04 -21.61 -31.66
N SER A 66 8.84 -21.17 -32.03
CA SER A 66 7.99 -20.35 -31.18
C SER A 66 7.69 -21.02 -29.84
N ASP A 67 7.42 -22.33 -29.86
CA ASP A 67 7.16 -23.13 -28.66
C ASP A 67 8.34 -23.13 -27.71
N ALA A 68 9.56 -23.37 -28.22
CA ALA A 68 10.77 -23.33 -27.41
C ALA A 68 11.00 -21.95 -26.80
N ILE A 69 10.97 -20.89 -27.62
CA ILE A 69 11.26 -19.52 -27.14
C ILE A 69 10.26 -19.09 -26.06
N VAL A 70 8.96 -19.32 -26.29
CA VAL A 70 7.91 -18.90 -25.34
C VAL A 70 7.89 -19.78 -24.10
N SER A 71 8.02 -21.10 -24.24
CA SER A 71 8.01 -22.05 -23.11
C SER A 71 9.19 -21.79 -22.17
N TRP A 72 10.41 -21.68 -22.70
CA TRP A 72 11.62 -21.39 -21.91
C TRP A 72 11.60 -19.97 -21.32
N GLY A 73 11.14 -18.97 -22.08
CA GLY A 73 10.99 -17.60 -21.59
C GLY A 73 10.00 -17.50 -20.43
N PHE A 74 8.83 -18.11 -20.55
CA PHE A 74 7.82 -18.14 -19.50
C PHE A 74 8.31 -18.90 -18.26
N ALA A 75 8.92 -20.07 -18.43
CA ALA A 75 9.47 -20.85 -17.32
C ALA A 75 10.60 -20.12 -16.57
N THR A 76 11.44 -19.37 -17.29
CA THR A 76 12.49 -18.54 -16.68
C THR A 76 11.91 -17.41 -15.84
N LEU A 77 10.87 -16.74 -16.35
CA LEU A 77 10.19 -15.68 -15.63
C LEU A 77 9.43 -16.20 -14.40
N GLU A 78 8.82 -17.39 -14.53
CA GLU A 78 8.19 -18.13 -13.44
C GLU A 78 9.20 -18.51 -12.35
N ALA A 79 10.36 -19.07 -12.73
CA ALA A 79 11.43 -19.39 -11.80
C ALA A 79 11.99 -18.14 -11.10
N LEU A 80 12.11 -17.02 -11.81
CA LEU A 80 12.55 -15.74 -11.23
C LEU A 80 11.53 -15.22 -10.20
N THR A 81 10.23 -15.40 -10.46
CA THR A 81 9.16 -15.03 -9.53
C THR A 81 9.15 -15.93 -8.30
N VAL A 82 9.43 -17.23 -8.46
CA VAL A 82 9.60 -18.18 -7.35
C VAL A 82 10.84 -17.84 -6.52
N LEU A 83 11.95 -17.45 -7.16
CA LEU A 83 13.14 -16.97 -6.46
C LEU A 83 12.86 -15.70 -5.66
N SER A 84 12.19 -14.71 -6.27
CA SER A 84 11.74 -13.49 -5.59
C SER A 84 10.87 -13.82 -4.36
N SER A 85 9.89 -14.71 -4.54
CA SER A 85 8.99 -15.13 -3.47
C SER A 85 9.73 -15.90 -2.36
N SER A 86 10.74 -16.71 -2.71
CA SER A 86 11.56 -17.45 -1.73
C SER A 86 12.35 -16.50 -0.83
N ILE A 87 12.87 -15.41 -1.38
CA ILE A 87 13.58 -14.38 -0.61
C ILE A 87 12.60 -13.61 0.27
N ALA A 88 11.43 -13.23 -0.26
CA ALA A 88 10.37 -12.61 0.54
C ALA A 88 9.92 -13.51 1.69
N PHE A 89 9.77 -14.82 1.46
CA PHE A 89 9.45 -15.82 2.48
C PHE A 89 10.56 -15.96 3.54
N PHE A 90 11.82 -15.88 3.13
CA PHE A 90 12.96 -15.82 4.04
C PHE A 90 12.87 -14.59 4.96
N ILE A 91 12.50 -13.43 4.43
CA ILE A 91 12.30 -12.23 5.25
C ILE A 91 11.09 -12.41 6.19
N LEU A 92 9.94 -12.80 5.65
CA LEU A 92 8.64 -12.89 6.33
C LEU A 92 8.58 -13.90 7.48
N PHE A 93 9.49 -14.88 7.55
CA PHE A 93 9.43 -15.87 8.62
C PHE A 93 9.81 -15.31 10.00
N ARG A 94 10.57 -14.21 10.04
CA ARG A 94 10.77 -13.47 11.29
C ARG A 94 9.81 -12.30 11.35
N VAL A 95 9.46 -11.90 12.57
CA VAL A 95 8.66 -10.71 12.83
C VAL A 95 9.13 -10.12 14.14
N ARG A 96 9.17 -8.79 14.21
CA ARG A 96 9.50 -8.06 15.43
C ARG A 96 8.44 -7.00 15.67
N GLU A 97 7.72 -7.17 16.76
CA GLU A 97 6.77 -6.18 17.27
C GLU A 97 7.44 -5.39 18.39
N ARG A 98 7.53 -4.06 18.21
CA ARG A 98 8.26 -3.18 19.15
C ARG A 98 7.38 -2.44 20.12
N THR A 99 6.06 -2.64 20.11
CA THR A 99 5.13 -1.99 21.06
C THR A 99 5.53 -2.21 22.51
N THR A 100 5.95 -3.42 22.89
CA THR A 100 6.41 -3.71 24.25
C THR A 100 7.70 -2.97 24.60
N GLU A 101 8.66 -2.92 23.67
CA GLU A 101 9.92 -2.18 23.82
C GLU A 101 9.64 -0.67 23.96
N ALA A 102 8.75 -0.13 23.14
CA ALA A 102 8.32 1.27 23.22
C ALA A 102 7.59 1.58 24.53
N ASN A 103 6.78 0.67 25.07
CA ASN A 103 6.14 0.82 26.37
C ASN A 103 7.15 0.86 27.52
N GLN A 104 8.16 0.00 27.48
CA GLN A 104 9.19 -0.11 28.52
C GLN A 104 10.13 1.10 28.56
N HIS A 105 10.38 1.71 27.41
CA HIS A 105 11.32 2.82 27.25
C HIS A 105 10.64 4.17 26.97
N ALA A 106 9.33 4.27 27.20
CA ALA A 106 8.62 5.53 27.19
C ALA A 106 9.26 6.48 28.22
N GLY A 107 9.70 7.66 27.78
CA GLY A 107 10.36 8.62 28.66
C GLY A 107 11.79 8.23 29.08
N TRP A 108 12.51 7.40 28.31
CA TRP A 108 13.89 6.96 28.63
C TRP A 108 14.88 8.10 28.91
N TRP A 109 14.57 9.32 28.47
CA TRP A 109 15.37 10.52 28.72
C TRP A 109 15.24 11.05 30.16
N LEU A 110 14.30 10.57 30.98
CA LEU A 110 14.11 11.00 32.36
C LEU A 110 15.12 10.31 33.32
N PRO A 111 15.66 11.04 34.33
CA PRO A 111 15.34 12.41 34.73
C PRO A 111 16.13 13.50 33.98
N GLY A 112 16.85 13.14 32.91
CA GLY A 112 17.58 14.08 32.06
C GLY A 112 16.68 15.04 31.27
N GLU A 113 17.32 15.81 30.39
CA GLU A 113 16.61 16.80 29.60
C GLU A 113 15.73 16.14 28.53
N THR A 114 14.48 16.58 28.41
CA THR A 114 13.58 16.10 27.35
C THR A 114 14.16 16.45 25.98
N PRO A 115 14.24 15.52 25.02
CA PRO A 115 14.77 15.80 23.70
C PRO A 115 13.98 16.89 22.98
N ARG A 116 14.65 17.69 22.15
CA ARG A 116 14.01 18.69 21.28
C ARG A 116 13.68 18.08 19.93
N VAL A 117 12.44 18.22 19.49
CA VAL A 117 11.97 17.65 18.21
C VAL A 117 11.46 18.74 17.26
N ASP A 118 11.94 18.75 16.03
CA ASP A 118 11.33 19.57 14.96
C ASP A 118 10.49 18.68 14.05
N ILE A 119 9.22 19.01 13.87
CA ILE A 119 8.30 18.34 12.94
C ILE A 119 8.30 19.10 11.62
N PHE A 120 8.74 18.46 10.55
CA PHE A 120 8.73 19.00 9.20
C PHE A 120 7.55 18.48 8.40
N ILE A 121 6.71 19.40 7.91
CA ILE A 121 5.62 19.12 6.98
C ILE A 121 6.06 19.58 5.59
N THR A 122 6.35 18.63 4.70
CA THR A 122 6.84 18.93 3.35
C THR A 122 5.69 19.12 2.37
N THR A 123 5.71 20.17 1.57
CA THR A 123 4.63 20.49 0.64
C THR A 123 5.09 21.20 -0.64
N PHE A 124 4.34 21.01 -1.72
CA PHE A 124 4.59 21.65 -3.02
C PHE A 124 3.32 22.28 -3.62
N ASN A 125 2.27 21.48 -3.82
CA ASN A 125 1.04 21.92 -4.49
C ASN A 125 -0.24 21.49 -3.76
N GLU A 126 -0.13 20.99 -2.53
CA GLU A 126 -1.29 20.57 -1.74
C GLU A 126 -2.25 21.73 -1.46
N PRO A 127 -3.57 21.45 -1.47
CA PRO A 127 -4.59 22.47 -1.25
C PRO A 127 -4.73 22.84 0.24
N PRO A 128 -5.32 24.01 0.56
CA PRO A 128 -5.45 24.51 1.93
C PRO A 128 -6.07 23.51 2.91
N GLU A 129 -7.12 22.79 2.51
CA GLU A 129 -7.83 21.85 3.37
C GLU A 129 -6.98 20.63 3.76
N VAL A 130 -6.00 20.24 2.94
CA VAL A 130 -5.08 19.14 3.25
C VAL A 130 -4.03 19.61 4.24
N LEU A 131 -3.44 20.78 3.99
CA LEU A 131 -2.41 21.36 4.86
C LEU A 131 -2.97 21.78 6.22
N GLU A 132 -4.18 22.34 6.27
CA GLU A 132 -4.86 22.69 7.51
C GLU A 132 -4.99 21.47 8.43
N ARG A 133 -5.42 20.32 7.89
CA ARG A 133 -5.54 19.07 8.65
C ARG A 133 -4.22 18.66 9.29
N THR A 134 -3.15 18.65 8.49
CA THR A 134 -1.82 18.22 8.95
C THR A 134 -1.19 19.20 9.93
N ILE A 135 -1.33 20.52 9.70
CA ILE A 135 -0.84 21.55 10.63
C ILE A 135 -1.58 21.47 11.97
N VAL A 136 -2.90 21.34 11.95
CA VAL A 136 -3.71 21.19 13.18
C VAL A 136 -3.32 19.93 13.94
N GLY A 137 -3.19 18.78 13.26
CA GLY A 137 -2.77 17.55 13.91
C GLY A 137 -1.35 17.60 14.47
N ALA A 138 -0.40 18.20 13.75
CA ALA A 138 0.97 18.40 14.24
C ALA A 138 1.03 19.28 15.49
N LYS A 139 0.14 20.28 15.62
CA LYS A 139 -0.01 21.10 16.82
C LYS A 139 -0.70 20.40 17.99
N ALA A 140 -1.44 19.32 17.72
CA ALA A 140 -2.12 18.53 18.76
C ALA A 140 -1.19 17.49 19.39
N VAL A 141 0.05 17.33 18.90
CA VAL A 141 1.04 16.43 19.48
C VAL A 141 1.30 16.78 20.95
N GLN A 142 1.18 15.76 21.81
CA GLN A 142 1.37 15.83 23.25
C GLN A 142 2.82 15.50 23.60
N PHE A 143 3.72 16.44 23.30
CA PHE A 143 5.13 16.32 23.67
C PHE A 143 5.66 17.64 24.24
N PRO A 144 6.54 17.67 25.27
CA PRO A 144 6.88 18.93 25.93
C PRO A 144 7.76 19.88 25.11
N ARG A 145 8.70 19.36 24.30
CA ARG A 145 9.71 20.16 23.58
C ARG A 145 9.70 19.85 22.09
N TYR A 146 8.72 20.40 21.37
CA TYR A 146 8.68 20.30 19.92
C TYR A 146 8.36 21.63 19.23
N ARG A 147 8.68 21.71 17.94
CA ARG A 147 8.33 22.81 17.04
C ARG A 147 7.79 22.23 15.74
N VAL A 148 6.91 22.96 15.06
CA VAL A 148 6.36 22.56 13.76
C VAL A 148 6.84 23.53 12.70
N PHE A 149 7.34 23.01 11.59
CA PHE A 149 7.78 23.77 10.42
C PHE A 149 7.13 23.24 9.16
N VAL A 150 6.54 24.13 8.37
CA VAL A 150 6.03 23.84 7.02
C VAL A 150 7.10 24.22 6.01
N LEU A 151 7.54 23.25 5.22
CA LEU A 151 8.58 23.39 4.21
C LEU A 151 7.92 23.51 2.83
N ASP A 152 7.87 24.71 2.26
CA ASP A 152 7.07 25.02 1.08
C ASP A 152 7.91 25.28 -0.19
N ASP A 153 8.04 24.25 -1.05
CA ASP A 153 8.68 24.39 -2.38
C ASP A 153 7.77 25.09 -3.43
N GLY A 154 6.53 25.38 -3.06
CA GLY A 154 5.55 26.11 -3.87
C GLY A 154 5.58 27.63 -3.69
N ARG A 155 6.27 28.16 -2.65
CA ARG A 155 6.38 29.59 -2.36
C ARG A 155 5.01 30.30 -2.29
N ARG A 156 4.08 29.75 -1.53
CA ARG A 156 2.67 30.18 -1.49
C ARG A 156 2.42 31.19 -0.37
N ASP A 157 2.10 32.44 -0.73
CA ASP A 157 1.82 33.52 0.24
C ASP A 157 0.66 33.23 1.20
N TRP A 158 -0.38 32.55 0.70
CA TRP A 158 -1.50 32.17 1.55
C TRP A 158 -1.07 31.18 2.64
N LEU A 159 -0.11 30.31 2.33
CA LEU A 159 0.40 29.31 3.27
C LEU A 159 1.29 29.96 4.32
N ARG A 160 2.12 30.93 3.94
CA ARG A 160 2.89 31.75 4.89
C ARG A 160 1.97 32.39 5.94
N ARG A 161 0.89 33.06 5.49
CA ARG A 161 -0.10 33.68 6.39
C ARG A 161 -0.80 32.65 7.27
N ALA A 162 -1.14 31.49 6.72
CA ALA A 162 -1.74 30.41 7.50
C ALA A 162 -0.77 29.89 8.57
N CYS A 163 0.51 29.71 8.26
CA CYS A 163 1.54 29.31 9.22
C CYS A 163 1.67 30.33 10.36
N GLU A 164 1.70 31.63 10.03
CA GLU A 164 1.69 32.72 11.02
C GLU A 164 0.45 32.67 11.93
N GLN A 165 -0.74 32.49 11.35
CA GLN A 165 -2.00 32.36 12.11
C GLN A 165 -2.01 31.13 13.04
N HIS A 166 -1.43 30.02 12.59
CA HIS A 166 -1.29 28.82 13.39
C HIS A 166 -0.10 28.86 14.36
N GLY A 167 0.79 29.86 14.27
CA GLY A 167 2.00 29.96 15.10
C GLY A 167 3.01 28.84 14.83
N VAL A 168 3.11 28.39 13.58
CA VAL A 168 4.10 27.38 13.14
C VAL A 168 5.13 28.02 12.22
N GLY A 169 6.34 27.45 12.17
CA GLY A 169 7.40 27.94 11.31
C GLY A 169 7.09 27.72 9.83
N TYR A 170 7.55 28.64 8.98
CA TYR A 170 7.42 28.56 7.53
C TYR A 170 8.80 28.73 6.90
N ILE A 171 9.29 27.68 6.24
CA ILE A 171 10.60 27.64 5.60
C ILE A 171 10.40 27.49 4.10
N VAL A 172 11.17 28.27 3.34
CA VAL A 172 11.10 28.30 1.89
C VAL A 172 12.48 28.55 1.31
N ARG A 173 12.76 27.95 0.16
CA ARG A 173 14.01 28.14 -0.58
C ARG A 173 13.78 28.77 -1.95
N SER A 174 14.86 29.31 -2.51
CA SER A 174 14.85 30.02 -3.80
C SER A 174 14.80 29.09 -5.01
N ASP A 175 15.29 27.85 -4.88
CA ASP A 175 15.26 26.82 -5.93
C ASP A 175 14.33 25.65 -5.58
N ASN A 176 14.17 24.72 -6.51
CA ASN A 176 13.47 23.44 -6.29
C ASN A 176 14.40 22.25 -6.57
N ALA A 177 15.71 22.41 -6.34
CA ALA A 177 16.68 21.37 -6.63
C ALA A 177 16.42 20.13 -5.77
N HIS A 178 16.49 18.93 -6.35
CA HIS A 178 16.29 17.66 -5.62
C HIS A 178 14.94 17.51 -4.88
N ALA A 179 13.90 18.24 -5.29
CA ALA A 179 12.52 18.10 -4.80
C ALA A 179 12.45 18.02 -3.26
N LYS A 180 11.70 17.06 -2.70
CA LYS A 180 11.48 16.88 -1.25
C LYS A 180 12.78 16.75 -0.46
N ALA A 181 13.75 15.95 -0.93
CA ALA A 181 15.05 15.80 -0.28
C ALA A 181 15.79 17.13 -0.14
N GLY A 182 15.81 17.93 -1.23
CA GLY A 182 16.43 19.26 -1.21
C GLY A 182 15.71 20.24 -0.29
N ASN A 183 14.38 20.19 -0.22
CA ASN A 183 13.58 21.02 0.67
C ASN A 183 13.89 20.71 2.15
N ILE A 184 13.92 19.42 2.51
CA ILE A 184 14.31 18.97 3.86
C ILE A 184 15.77 19.37 4.15
N ASN A 185 16.70 19.18 3.20
CA ASN A 185 18.10 19.53 3.40
C ASN A 185 18.32 21.03 3.63
N HIS A 186 17.57 21.88 2.94
CA HIS A 186 17.57 23.31 3.18
C HIS A 186 17.15 23.63 4.62
N ALA A 187 16.03 23.07 5.07
CA ALA A 187 15.57 23.23 6.45
C ALA A 187 16.58 22.70 7.47
N LEU A 188 17.14 21.50 7.26
CA LEU A 188 18.17 20.92 8.13
C LEU A 188 19.39 21.84 8.26
N ALA A 189 19.85 22.43 7.16
CA ALA A 189 20.98 23.36 7.18
C ALA A 189 20.66 24.65 7.93
N GLU A 190 19.42 25.17 7.86
CA GLU A 190 18.98 26.29 8.69
C GLU A 190 18.92 25.89 10.18
N ARG A 191 18.32 24.74 10.50
CA ARG A 191 18.20 24.25 11.87
C ARG A 191 19.56 23.92 12.49
N ALA A 192 20.55 23.50 11.70
CA ALA A 192 21.91 23.24 12.17
C ALA A 192 22.61 24.50 12.70
N ARG A 193 22.21 25.68 12.22
CA ARG A 193 22.75 26.99 12.64
C ARG A 193 21.99 27.59 13.82
N ASP A 194 20.87 26.99 14.21
CA ASP A 194 20.06 27.47 15.33
C ASP A 194 20.76 27.10 16.67
N PRO A 195 20.91 28.06 17.61
CA PRO A 195 21.42 27.76 18.96
C PRO A 195 20.63 26.66 19.68
N ASP A 196 19.33 26.59 19.42
CA ASP A 196 18.40 25.56 19.89
C ASP A 196 18.15 24.51 18.80
N ARG A 197 19.22 23.94 18.27
CA ARG A 197 19.15 22.84 17.30
C ARG A 197 18.34 21.65 17.86
N PRO A 198 17.58 20.94 17.02
CA PRO A 198 16.83 19.77 17.45
C PRO A 198 17.73 18.55 17.67
N ASP A 199 17.32 17.66 18.57
CA ASP A 199 17.93 16.34 18.74
C ASP A 199 17.38 15.34 17.71
N PHE A 200 16.10 15.52 17.34
CA PHE A 200 15.37 14.67 16.41
C PHE A 200 14.52 15.49 15.45
N ILE A 201 14.31 14.95 14.24
CA ILE A 201 13.43 15.51 13.23
C ILE A 201 12.34 14.50 12.91
N ALA A 202 11.08 14.90 12.98
CA ALA A 202 9.99 14.13 12.42
C ALA A 202 9.67 14.63 11.01
N VAL A 203 9.51 13.73 10.05
CA VAL A 203 9.17 14.08 8.66
C VAL A 203 7.78 13.58 8.35
N LEU A 204 6.93 14.51 7.91
CA LEU A 204 5.55 14.27 7.47
C LEU A 204 5.36 14.81 6.05
N ASP A 205 4.68 14.03 5.21
CA ASP A 205 4.06 14.55 4.00
C ASP A 205 2.89 15.47 4.36
N ALA A 206 2.59 16.42 3.48
CA ALA A 206 1.51 17.39 3.65
C ALA A 206 0.13 16.79 3.92
N ASP A 207 -0.09 15.53 3.54
CA ASP A 207 -1.33 14.79 3.68
C ASP A 207 -1.31 13.73 4.78
N PHE A 208 -0.27 13.69 5.63
CA PHE A 208 -0.18 12.80 6.79
C PHE A 208 -0.34 13.55 8.09
N VAL A 209 -1.45 13.27 8.78
CA VAL A 209 -1.77 13.86 10.08
C VAL A 209 -1.20 12.97 11.19
N PRO A 210 -0.37 13.51 12.10
CA PRO A 210 0.15 12.73 13.22
C PRO A 210 -0.90 12.59 14.33
N HIS A 211 -0.90 11.43 15.00
CA HIS A 211 -1.64 11.24 16.24
C HIS A 211 -0.97 11.97 17.39
N VAL A 212 -1.72 12.24 18.45
CA VAL A 212 -1.25 13.02 19.60
C VAL A 212 0.01 12.44 20.25
N ASP A 213 0.21 11.13 20.17
CA ASP A 213 1.30 10.40 20.80
C ASP A 213 2.45 10.02 19.86
N PHE A 214 2.39 10.41 18.59
CA PHE A 214 3.37 10.03 17.56
C PHE A 214 4.83 10.21 18.00
N ILE A 215 5.17 11.41 18.51
CA ILE A 215 6.54 11.75 18.90
C ILE A 215 6.98 10.95 20.12
N GLU A 216 6.15 10.89 21.17
CA GLU A 216 6.49 10.14 22.39
C GLU A 216 6.76 8.67 22.09
N ARG A 217 5.87 8.03 21.31
CA ARG A 217 5.96 6.62 20.92
C ARG A 217 7.18 6.34 20.06
N ALA A 218 7.43 7.15 19.03
CA ALA A 218 8.59 7.00 18.17
C ALA A 218 9.90 7.22 18.95
N LEU A 219 9.95 8.21 19.84
CA LEU A 219 11.14 8.51 20.64
C LEU A 219 11.53 7.38 21.60
N ALA A 220 10.59 6.55 22.05
CA ALA A 220 10.86 5.44 22.97
C ALA A 220 11.92 4.45 22.41
N LEU A 221 11.99 4.27 21.10
CA LEU A 221 12.97 3.37 20.47
C LEU A 221 14.38 3.96 20.34
N PHE A 222 14.55 5.26 20.59
CA PHE A 222 15.87 5.91 20.60
C PHE A 222 16.62 5.76 21.92
N HIS A 223 16.07 5.04 22.89
CA HIS A 223 16.80 4.58 24.08
C HIS A 223 18.05 3.77 23.69
N ASP A 224 17.99 3.06 22.55
CA ASP A 224 19.16 2.47 21.90
C ASP A 224 19.90 3.57 21.12
N PRO A 225 21.12 3.95 21.54
CA PRO A 225 21.87 5.02 20.90
C PRO A 225 22.32 4.68 19.47
N SER A 226 22.26 3.41 19.04
CA SER A 226 22.56 3.00 17.66
C SER A 226 21.40 3.26 16.69
N VAL A 227 20.20 3.56 17.19
CA VAL A 227 19.04 3.89 16.35
C VAL A 227 19.21 5.30 15.79
N GLY A 228 19.26 5.37 14.46
CA GLY A 228 19.32 6.61 13.70
C GLY A 228 17.95 7.03 13.17
N LEU A 229 17.05 6.09 12.90
CA LEU A 229 15.71 6.36 12.34
C LEU A 229 14.67 5.38 12.88
N VAL A 230 13.49 5.89 13.21
CA VAL A 230 12.28 5.12 13.55
C VAL A 230 11.22 5.41 12.49
N GLN A 231 10.78 4.37 11.79
CA GLN A 231 9.67 4.42 10.83
C GLN A 231 8.39 3.89 11.50
N THR A 232 7.24 4.51 11.21
CA THR A 232 5.91 4.00 11.60
C THR A 232 5.06 3.69 10.36
N PRO A 233 4.01 2.87 10.47
CA PRO A 233 3.08 2.57 9.38
C PRO A 233 2.48 3.81 8.71
N GLN A 234 2.31 3.73 7.40
CA GLN A 234 1.47 4.67 6.65
C GLN A 234 0.10 4.04 6.44
N HIS A 235 -0.87 4.43 7.27
CA HIS A 235 -2.26 4.01 7.12
C HIS A 235 -3.10 5.14 6.54
N TYR A 236 -4.13 4.79 5.78
CA TYR A 236 -4.91 5.76 5.03
C TYR A 236 -6.37 5.77 5.49
N PHE A 237 -6.94 6.96 5.66
CA PHE A 237 -8.34 7.11 6.07
C PHE A 237 -9.32 7.12 4.88
N ASN A 238 -8.83 7.31 3.66
CA ASN A 238 -9.61 7.13 2.44
C ASN A 238 -9.23 5.84 1.72
N ALA A 239 -10.20 5.29 0.99
CA ALA A 239 -9.96 4.18 0.10
C ALA A 239 -9.06 4.59 -1.08
N ASP A 240 -8.14 3.69 -1.44
CA ASP A 240 -7.39 3.73 -2.68
C ASP A 240 -8.34 3.62 -3.91
N PRO A 241 -7.86 3.89 -5.14
CA PRO A 241 -8.73 3.93 -6.30
C PRO A 241 -9.34 2.56 -6.64
N ILE A 242 -8.64 1.46 -6.36
CA ILE A 242 -9.12 0.10 -6.65
C ILE A 242 -10.29 -0.21 -5.72
N GLN A 243 -10.11 -0.03 -4.42
CA GLN A 243 -11.16 -0.23 -3.42
C GLN A 243 -12.39 0.65 -3.71
N HIS A 244 -12.15 1.91 -4.03
CA HIS A 244 -13.22 2.89 -4.28
C HIS A 244 -13.99 2.58 -5.55
N ASN A 245 -13.31 2.27 -6.66
CA ASN A 245 -13.95 2.03 -7.95
C ASN A 245 -14.74 0.70 -7.97
N LEU A 246 -14.31 -0.28 -7.18
CA LEU A 246 -15.05 -1.53 -6.95
C LEU A 246 -16.13 -1.40 -5.87
N GLY A 247 -16.13 -0.31 -5.09
CA GLY A 247 -17.10 -0.10 -4.02
C GLY A 247 -16.91 -1.00 -2.79
N ILE A 248 -15.69 -1.47 -2.55
CA ILE A 248 -15.34 -2.45 -1.49
C ILE A 248 -14.55 -1.86 -0.32
N SER A 249 -14.60 -0.53 -0.17
CA SER A 249 -13.77 0.25 0.78
C SER A 249 -13.89 -0.17 2.25
N SER A 250 -15.00 -0.80 2.64
CA SER A 250 -15.23 -1.26 4.02
C SER A 250 -15.04 -2.77 4.21
N ALA A 251 -14.74 -3.49 3.14
CA ALA A 251 -14.59 -4.94 3.12
C ALA A 251 -13.16 -5.42 2.81
N TYR A 252 -12.33 -4.57 2.22
CA TYR A 252 -10.96 -4.91 1.86
C TYR A 252 -10.03 -3.77 2.29
N PRO A 253 -8.93 -4.03 3.01
CA PRO A 253 -7.92 -3.02 3.35
C PRO A 253 -7.19 -2.49 2.12
N ASP A 254 -6.51 -1.35 2.24
CA ASP A 254 -5.73 -0.79 1.14
C ASP A 254 -4.54 -1.69 0.81
N GLU A 255 -4.05 -1.63 -0.43
CA GLU A 255 -3.00 -2.54 -0.89
C GLU A 255 -1.68 -2.41 -0.11
N GLN A 256 -1.36 -1.22 0.40
CA GLN A 256 -0.12 -0.98 1.16
C GLN A 256 -0.18 -1.55 2.58
N ARG A 257 -1.37 -1.89 3.07
CA ARG A 257 -1.57 -2.51 4.39
C ARG A 257 -0.71 -3.74 4.60
N HIS A 258 -0.55 -4.58 3.58
CA HIS A 258 0.29 -5.76 3.71
C HIS A 258 1.76 -5.40 3.97
N PHE A 259 2.27 -4.41 3.23
CA PHE A 259 3.65 -3.95 3.37
C PHE A 259 3.93 -3.42 4.78
N PHE A 260 3.11 -2.48 5.26
CA PHE A 260 3.33 -1.87 6.57
C PHE A 260 3.02 -2.79 7.75
N ASP A 261 1.98 -3.62 7.69
CA ASP A 261 1.59 -4.43 8.86
C ASP A 261 2.35 -5.77 8.95
N ASN A 262 2.95 -6.25 7.85
CA ASN A 262 3.55 -7.59 7.79
C ASN A 262 4.98 -7.60 7.25
N VAL A 263 5.28 -6.84 6.20
CA VAL A 263 6.60 -6.84 5.56
C VAL A 263 7.59 -6.01 6.38
N GLU A 264 7.27 -4.78 6.75
CA GLU A 264 8.17 -3.92 7.55
C GLU A 264 8.54 -4.51 8.92
N PRO A 265 7.61 -5.06 9.73
CA PRO A 265 7.95 -5.76 10.96
C PRO A 265 8.85 -6.98 10.75
N ALA A 266 8.72 -7.66 9.60
CA ALA A 266 9.59 -8.77 9.23
C ALA A 266 10.99 -8.28 8.83
N ARG A 267 11.08 -7.19 8.06
CA ARG A 267 12.35 -6.52 7.72
C ARG A 267 13.06 -6.00 8.98
N ASP A 268 12.35 -5.40 9.92
CA ASP A 268 12.91 -4.97 11.21
C ASP A 268 13.45 -6.13 12.04
N ALA A 269 12.81 -7.30 11.99
CA ALA A 269 13.31 -8.51 12.66
C ALA A 269 14.68 -8.98 12.14
N TRP A 270 15.02 -8.59 10.91
CA TRP A 270 16.32 -8.79 10.26
C TRP A 270 17.24 -7.57 10.35
N GLY A 271 16.77 -6.46 10.94
CA GLY A 271 17.53 -5.21 11.06
C GLY A 271 17.65 -4.44 9.76
N ILE A 272 16.72 -4.62 8.82
CA ILE A 272 16.71 -4.02 7.47
C ILE A 272 15.39 -3.28 7.16
N ALA A 273 14.71 -2.77 8.19
CA ALA A 273 13.55 -1.89 8.05
C ALA A 273 13.90 -0.67 7.19
N ILE A 274 12.93 -0.15 6.43
CA ILE A 274 13.19 0.95 5.48
C ILE A 274 12.40 2.20 5.84
N CYS A 275 13.04 3.36 5.64
CA CYS A 275 12.36 4.64 5.67
C CYS A 275 11.48 4.76 4.41
N CYS A 276 10.23 5.16 4.61
CA CYS A 276 9.22 5.29 3.58
C CYS A 276 8.83 6.76 3.32
N GLY A 277 9.68 7.69 3.75
CA GLY A 277 9.63 9.11 3.37
C GLY A 277 8.71 9.99 4.22
N THR A 278 7.72 9.42 4.89
CA THR A 278 6.84 10.11 5.86
C THR A 278 6.60 9.22 7.07
N SER A 279 6.03 9.79 8.13
CA SER A 279 5.73 9.07 9.37
C SER A 279 7.00 8.47 9.98
N SER A 280 8.08 9.25 9.95
CA SER A 280 9.39 8.82 10.42
C SER A 280 10.00 9.88 11.33
N VAL A 281 10.71 9.43 12.36
CA VAL A 281 11.54 10.28 13.22
C VAL A 281 12.99 9.89 13.01
N VAL A 282 13.87 10.86 12.79
CA VAL A 282 15.30 10.65 12.55
C VAL A 282 16.13 11.44 13.55
N ARG A 283 17.22 10.83 14.03
CA ARG A 283 18.19 11.49 14.90
C ARG A 283 18.94 12.54 14.09
N PHE A 284 18.94 13.79 14.54
CA PHE A 284 19.54 14.92 13.81
C PHE A 284 21.02 14.68 13.50
N ARG A 285 21.79 14.22 14.50
CA ARG A 285 23.20 13.86 14.33
C ARG A 285 23.42 12.76 13.28
N ALA A 286 22.49 11.82 13.13
CA ALA A 286 22.65 10.71 12.19
C ALA A 286 22.55 11.21 10.73
N VAL A 287 21.60 12.10 10.44
CA VAL A 287 21.50 12.72 9.10
C VAL A 287 22.63 13.71 8.83
N GLU A 288 23.08 14.45 9.83
CA GLU A 288 24.24 15.34 9.71
C GLU A 288 25.51 14.54 9.35
N GLN A 289 25.75 13.42 10.02
CA GLN A 289 26.93 12.57 9.80
C GLN A 289 27.02 12.00 8.38
N ILE A 290 25.88 11.70 7.75
CA ILE A 290 25.85 11.16 6.38
C ILE A 290 25.81 12.26 5.30
N GLY A 291 25.88 13.53 5.69
CA GLY A 291 25.82 14.67 4.78
C GLY A 291 24.41 15.03 4.32
N TRP A 292 23.43 14.93 5.22
CA TRP A 292 21.99 15.21 5.02
C TRP A 292 21.25 14.12 4.22
N LEU A 293 19.99 14.37 3.82
CA LEU A 293 19.23 13.41 3.03
C LEU A 293 19.88 13.22 1.66
N PRO A 294 19.97 11.97 1.17
CA PRO A 294 20.49 11.69 -0.16
C PRO A 294 19.59 12.25 -1.25
N THR A 295 20.17 12.55 -2.40
CA THR A 295 19.50 13.22 -3.53
C THR A 295 19.73 12.51 -4.87
N GLU A 296 20.43 11.38 -4.85
CA GLU A 296 20.87 10.63 -6.03
C GLU A 296 19.76 9.77 -6.64
N SER A 297 18.68 9.51 -5.88
CA SER A 297 17.51 8.75 -6.32
C SER A 297 16.23 9.53 -6.07
N VAL A 298 15.20 9.29 -6.89
CA VAL A 298 13.83 9.80 -6.66
C VAL A 298 13.11 9.13 -5.49
N THR A 299 13.71 8.10 -4.90
CA THR A 299 13.34 7.47 -3.62
C THR A 299 14.44 7.74 -2.60
N GLU A 300 14.55 9.01 -2.19
CA GLU A 300 15.56 9.48 -1.22
C GLU A 300 15.45 8.78 0.14
N ASP A 301 14.25 8.33 0.48
CA ASP A 301 13.87 7.69 1.72
C ASP A 301 14.48 6.29 1.86
N PHE A 302 14.32 5.44 0.86
CA PHE A 302 14.97 4.13 0.83
C PHE A 302 16.50 4.30 0.86
N LEU A 303 17.01 5.27 0.09
CA LEU A 303 18.44 5.55 0.02
C LEU A 303 18.99 6.07 1.37
N LEU A 304 18.19 6.84 2.12
CA LEU A 304 18.53 7.31 3.46
C LEU A 304 18.80 6.14 4.39
N THR A 305 17.94 5.12 4.38
CA THR A 305 18.15 3.89 5.17
C THR A 305 19.49 3.23 4.84
N LEU A 306 19.85 3.11 3.57
CA LEU A 306 21.11 2.48 3.15
C LEU A 306 22.32 3.30 3.60
N LYS A 307 22.29 4.62 3.45
CA LYS A 307 23.39 5.51 3.91
C LYS A 307 23.56 5.51 5.43
N LEU A 308 22.45 5.50 6.17
CA LEU A 308 22.45 5.35 7.63
C LEU A 308 23.09 4.02 8.03
N ALA A 309 22.66 2.92 7.41
CA ALA A 309 23.20 1.58 7.68
C ALA A 309 24.70 1.48 7.36
N GLU A 310 25.15 2.04 6.24
CA GLU A 310 26.57 2.09 5.87
C GLU A 310 27.41 2.89 6.87
N SER A 311 26.79 3.85 7.55
CA SER A 311 27.41 4.69 8.58
C SER A 311 27.25 4.16 10.00
N GLY A 312 26.74 2.93 10.16
CA GLY A 312 26.59 2.24 11.45
C GLY A 312 25.29 2.56 12.20
N TRP A 313 24.39 3.36 11.63
CA TRP A 313 23.09 3.67 12.22
C TRP A 313 22.04 2.63 11.85
N ARG A 314 21.15 2.32 12.79
CA ARG A 314 20.04 1.40 12.57
C ARG A 314 18.76 2.16 12.24
N THR A 315 18.06 1.69 11.20
CA THR A 315 16.65 2.00 10.99
C THR A 315 15.82 0.92 11.68
N VAL A 316 14.82 1.32 12.46
CA VAL A 316 13.90 0.40 13.16
C VAL A 316 12.44 0.75 12.84
N TYR A 317 11.55 -0.24 12.96
CA TYR A 317 10.14 -0.07 12.66
C TYR A 317 9.28 -0.23 13.91
N LEU A 318 8.41 0.76 14.17
CA LEU A 318 7.39 0.69 15.21
C LEU A 318 6.03 0.50 14.54
N ASN A 319 5.50 -0.73 14.58
CA ASN A 319 4.25 -1.14 13.94
C ASN A 319 3.00 -0.63 14.68
N GLU A 320 2.92 0.69 14.89
CA GLU A 320 1.80 1.36 15.53
C GLU A 320 1.19 2.42 14.59
N PRO A 321 -0.14 2.47 14.46
CA PRO A 321 -0.83 3.50 13.68
C PRO A 321 -0.69 4.86 14.39
N LEU A 322 0.41 5.57 14.12
CA LEU A 322 0.72 6.84 14.79
C LEU A 322 0.53 8.06 13.87
N THR A 323 0.16 7.80 12.62
CA THR A 323 -0.17 8.83 11.63
C THR A 323 -1.23 8.27 10.70
N GLU A 324 -2.03 9.15 10.11
CA GLU A 324 -2.98 8.77 9.07
C GLU A 324 -2.93 9.72 7.87
N GLY A 325 -2.93 9.12 6.68
CA GLY A 325 -2.67 9.79 5.42
C GLY A 325 -3.81 9.75 4.41
N LEU A 326 -3.63 10.47 3.30
CA LEU A 326 -4.45 10.33 2.10
C LEU A 326 -3.83 9.32 1.12
N ALA A 327 -4.55 8.23 0.84
CA ALA A 327 -4.22 7.35 -0.27
C ALA A 327 -4.45 8.07 -1.60
N PRO A 328 -3.76 7.68 -2.69
CA PRO A 328 -4.06 8.18 -4.03
C PRO A 328 -5.56 8.02 -4.32
N GLU A 329 -6.17 9.09 -4.82
CA GLU A 329 -7.62 9.10 -5.02
C GLU A 329 -8.03 8.77 -6.47
N GLY A 330 -7.07 8.82 -7.40
CA GLY A 330 -7.22 8.44 -8.80
C GLY A 330 -6.15 7.44 -9.24
N LEU A 331 -6.45 6.71 -10.33
CA LEU A 331 -5.59 5.66 -10.87
C LEU A 331 -4.30 6.23 -11.46
N LYS A 332 -4.33 7.43 -12.03
CA LYS A 332 -3.13 8.08 -12.57
C LYS A 332 -2.10 8.32 -11.48
N GLU A 333 -2.56 8.83 -10.34
CA GLU A 333 -1.75 9.10 -9.15
C GLU A 333 -1.20 7.79 -8.56
N TYR A 334 -2.05 6.77 -8.43
CA TYR A 334 -1.70 5.42 -7.98
C TYR A 334 -0.59 4.77 -8.82
N ILE A 335 -0.70 4.86 -10.15
CA ILE A 335 0.27 4.32 -11.11
C ILE A 335 1.57 5.13 -11.09
N ALA A 336 1.47 6.46 -11.06
CA ALA A 336 2.63 7.35 -11.04
C ALA A 336 3.49 7.11 -9.80
N GLN A 337 2.86 6.89 -8.64
CA GLN A 337 3.56 6.56 -7.38
C GLN A 337 4.38 5.26 -7.52
N ARG A 338 3.76 4.16 -7.97
CA ARG A 338 4.46 2.87 -8.17
C ARG A 338 5.55 2.93 -9.21
N SER A 339 5.31 3.65 -10.31
CA SER A 339 6.31 3.86 -11.35
C SER A 339 7.53 4.60 -10.81
N ARG A 340 7.33 5.60 -9.93
CA ARG A 340 8.42 6.32 -9.26
C ARG A 340 9.19 5.43 -8.28
N TRP A 341 8.50 4.60 -7.49
CA TRP A 341 9.16 3.66 -6.57
C TRP A 341 10.04 2.66 -7.30
N CYS A 342 9.51 2.07 -8.38
CA CYS A 342 10.29 1.19 -9.24
C CYS A 342 11.52 1.91 -9.83
N LEU A 343 11.32 3.10 -10.39
CA LEU A 343 12.41 3.89 -10.96
C LEU A 343 13.48 4.23 -9.90
N GLY A 344 13.09 4.71 -8.73
CA GLY A 344 14.02 5.08 -7.67
C GLY A 344 14.83 3.90 -7.15
N LEU A 345 14.21 2.72 -6.99
CA LEU A 345 14.96 1.52 -6.62
C LEU A 345 15.98 1.12 -7.71
N THR A 346 15.60 1.18 -8.98
CA THR A 346 16.55 0.86 -10.07
C THR A 346 17.72 1.85 -10.13
N GLN A 347 17.50 3.13 -9.81
CA GLN A 347 18.56 4.14 -9.67
C GLN A 347 19.51 3.79 -8.52
N ILE A 348 18.97 3.37 -7.36
CA ILE A 348 19.77 2.94 -6.20
C ILE A 348 20.66 1.75 -6.55
N VAL A 349 20.08 0.72 -7.17
CA VAL A 349 20.79 -0.52 -7.54
C VAL A 349 21.86 -0.28 -8.60
N ARG A 350 21.62 0.62 -9.56
CA ARG A 350 22.62 0.98 -10.57
C ARG A 350 23.68 1.95 -10.08
N GLY A 351 23.35 2.71 -9.04
CA GLY A 351 24.28 3.58 -8.33
C GLY A 351 25.16 2.78 -7.38
N SER A 352 25.36 3.34 -6.18
CA SER A 352 26.32 2.80 -5.20
C SER A 352 25.86 1.51 -4.50
N TYR A 353 24.58 1.12 -4.62
CA TYR A 353 23.97 0.05 -3.83
C TYR A 353 23.50 -1.14 -4.67
N ASN A 354 24.37 -1.60 -5.57
CA ASN A 354 24.19 -2.88 -6.26
C ASN A 354 24.31 -4.04 -5.26
N PRO A 355 23.39 -5.04 -5.24
CA PRO A 355 23.46 -6.20 -4.34
C PRO A 355 24.81 -6.95 -4.30
N ILE A 356 25.55 -6.96 -5.42
CA ILE A 356 26.87 -7.60 -5.55
C ILE A 356 28.05 -6.61 -5.48
N GLY A 357 27.78 -5.34 -5.15
CA GLY A 357 28.78 -4.28 -5.11
C GLY A 357 29.74 -4.31 -3.91
N SER A 358 30.70 -3.38 -3.92
CA SER A 358 31.78 -3.25 -2.93
C SER A 358 31.47 -2.28 -1.77
N HIS A 359 30.20 -1.93 -1.53
CA HIS A 359 29.76 -1.07 -0.42
C HIS A 359 29.83 -1.80 0.94
N ARG A 360 29.78 -1.06 2.05
CA ARG A 360 30.02 -1.63 3.40
C ARG A 360 28.80 -2.27 4.06
N LEU A 361 27.65 -2.31 3.36
CA LEU A 361 26.46 -3.00 3.88
C LEU A 361 26.67 -4.51 4.06
N SER A 362 26.09 -5.03 5.14
CA SER A 362 26.08 -6.46 5.47
C SER A 362 25.28 -7.28 4.46
N LEU A 363 25.46 -8.61 4.49
CA LEU A 363 24.77 -9.53 3.56
C LEU A 363 23.25 -9.42 3.64
N ILE A 364 22.68 -9.20 4.83
CA ILE A 364 21.21 -9.12 4.98
C ILE A 364 20.63 -7.86 4.30
N TYR A 365 21.34 -6.73 4.31
CA TYR A 365 20.93 -5.55 3.54
C TYR A 365 20.99 -5.82 2.03
N ARG A 366 22.02 -6.53 1.55
CA ARG A 366 22.13 -6.93 0.14
C ARG A 366 20.98 -7.84 -0.29
N ILE A 367 20.59 -8.79 0.56
CA ILE A 367 19.41 -9.64 0.37
C ILE A 367 18.14 -8.77 0.34
N GLY A 368 18.00 -7.81 1.24
CA GLY A 368 16.86 -6.88 1.26
C GLY A 368 16.75 -5.98 0.03
N ILE A 369 17.88 -5.57 -0.58
CA ILE A 369 17.89 -4.84 -1.85
C ILE A 369 17.51 -5.79 -3.01
N LEU A 370 18.08 -7.00 -3.00
CA LEU A 370 17.79 -8.02 -4.01
C LEU A 370 16.31 -8.43 -4.01
N ASP A 371 15.71 -8.59 -2.83
CA ASP A 371 14.28 -8.82 -2.61
C ASP A 371 13.44 -7.77 -3.33
N SER A 372 13.65 -6.50 -3.01
CA SER A 372 12.94 -5.39 -3.63
C SER A 372 13.16 -5.35 -5.14
N LEU A 373 14.39 -5.58 -5.60
CA LEU A 373 14.72 -5.54 -7.04
C LEU A 373 14.02 -6.66 -7.81
N LEU A 374 14.09 -7.89 -7.30
CA LEU A 374 13.46 -9.05 -7.91
C LEU A 374 11.94 -8.91 -7.93
N TYR A 375 11.33 -8.31 -6.91
CA TYR A 375 9.90 -8.02 -6.93
C TYR A 375 9.51 -7.20 -8.16
N TRP A 376 10.21 -6.10 -8.44
CA TRP A 376 9.91 -5.25 -9.59
C TRP A 376 10.26 -5.91 -10.94
N ILE A 377 11.36 -6.66 -11.02
CA ILE A 377 11.81 -7.32 -12.26
C ILE A 377 10.93 -8.52 -12.63
N SER A 378 10.43 -9.27 -11.65
CA SER A 378 9.71 -10.52 -11.91
C SER A 378 8.19 -10.35 -11.90
N THR A 379 7.63 -9.68 -10.88
CA THR A 379 6.19 -9.71 -10.60
C THR A 379 5.37 -9.10 -11.73
N PHE A 380 5.68 -7.88 -12.17
CA PHE A 380 4.88 -7.18 -13.18
C PHE A 380 5.02 -7.79 -14.58
N PRO A 381 6.24 -8.13 -15.07
CA PRO A 381 6.38 -8.85 -16.34
C PRO A 381 5.71 -10.22 -16.32
N PHE A 382 5.79 -10.97 -15.19
CA PHE A 382 5.13 -12.26 -15.07
C PHE A 382 3.61 -12.13 -15.24
N ARG A 383 2.99 -11.12 -14.61
CA ARG A 383 1.53 -10.89 -14.77
C ARG A 383 1.13 -10.59 -16.20
N ILE A 384 1.92 -9.81 -16.94
CA ILE A 384 1.68 -9.57 -18.36
C ILE A 384 1.83 -10.88 -19.15
N ALA A 385 2.88 -11.66 -18.88
CA ALA A 385 3.09 -12.95 -19.53
C ALA A 385 1.96 -13.95 -19.27
N SER A 386 1.44 -14.03 -18.04
CA SER A 386 0.31 -14.89 -17.67
C SER A 386 -0.99 -14.55 -18.43
N LEU A 387 -1.17 -13.30 -18.86
CA LEU A 387 -2.30 -12.91 -19.74
C LEU A 387 -2.05 -13.29 -21.21
N ILE A 388 -0.81 -13.17 -21.68
CA ILE A 388 -0.45 -13.38 -23.08
C ILE A 388 -0.31 -14.88 -23.41
N CYS A 389 0.25 -15.69 -22.51
CA CYS A 389 0.55 -17.10 -22.79
C CYS A 389 -0.68 -17.92 -23.23
N PRO A 390 -1.86 -17.84 -22.58
CA PRO A 390 -3.06 -18.50 -23.07
C PRO A 390 -3.52 -18.02 -24.45
N LEU A 391 -3.34 -16.73 -24.77
CA LEU A 391 -3.66 -16.19 -26.11
C LEU A 391 -2.79 -16.82 -27.20
N LEU A 392 -1.50 -17.05 -26.90
CA LEU A 392 -0.60 -17.67 -27.86
C LEU A 392 -1.04 -19.09 -28.23
N TYR A 393 -1.58 -19.83 -27.25
CA TYR A 393 -2.20 -21.12 -27.52
C TYR A 393 -3.46 -20.98 -28.39
N TRP A 394 -4.39 -20.11 -28.02
CA TRP A 394 -5.68 -19.98 -28.73
C TRP A 394 -5.57 -19.47 -30.16
N TRP A 395 -4.60 -18.60 -30.45
CA TRP A 395 -4.50 -17.96 -31.76
C TRP A 395 -3.43 -18.59 -32.66
N PHE A 396 -2.45 -19.28 -32.07
CA PHE A 396 -1.29 -19.79 -32.81
C PHE A 396 -0.95 -21.26 -32.49
N GLY A 397 -1.67 -21.92 -31.58
CA GLY A 397 -1.38 -23.30 -31.17
C GLY A 397 -0.09 -23.45 -30.36
N ILE A 398 0.50 -22.35 -29.89
CA ILE A 398 1.79 -22.38 -29.18
C ILE A 398 1.62 -22.99 -27.79
N THR A 399 2.33 -24.08 -27.53
CA THR A 399 2.26 -24.79 -26.25
C THR A 399 3.34 -24.30 -25.28
N VAL A 400 2.92 -23.55 -24.26
CA VAL A 400 3.84 -22.97 -23.26
C VAL A 400 4.18 -23.96 -22.14
N VAL A 401 3.21 -24.78 -21.76
CA VAL A 401 3.32 -25.80 -20.70
C VAL A 401 2.78 -27.10 -21.28
N ASN A 402 3.65 -28.07 -21.51
CA ASN A 402 3.25 -29.40 -21.95
C ASN A 402 3.07 -30.31 -20.73
N ALA A 403 1.83 -30.44 -20.23
CA ALA A 403 1.53 -31.22 -19.04
C ALA A 403 0.09 -31.72 -19.07
N SER A 404 -0.17 -32.87 -18.44
CA SER A 404 -1.54 -33.33 -18.20
C SER A 404 -2.20 -32.51 -17.07
N LEU A 405 -3.54 -32.52 -17.03
CA LEU A 405 -4.27 -31.89 -15.93
C LEU A 405 -3.91 -32.50 -14.56
N ALA A 406 -3.72 -33.83 -14.51
CA ALA A 406 -3.34 -34.52 -13.27
C ALA A 406 -1.96 -34.07 -12.76
N ASP A 407 -1.00 -33.81 -13.66
CA ASP A 407 0.32 -33.30 -13.27
C ASP A 407 0.24 -31.88 -12.72
N ILE A 408 -0.50 -30.99 -13.37
CA ILE A 408 -0.74 -29.63 -12.88
C ILE A 408 -1.39 -29.66 -11.48
N VAL A 409 -2.41 -30.49 -11.28
CA VAL A 409 -3.06 -30.65 -9.97
C VAL A 409 -2.09 -31.24 -8.94
N SER A 410 -1.14 -32.08 -9.34
CA SER A 410 -0.18 -32.71 -8.42
C SER A 410 1.00 -31.80 -8.05
N TYR A 411 1.47 -30.96 -8.97
CA TYR A 411 2.66 -30.12 -8.82
C TYR A 411 2.32 -28.67 -8.49
N TYR A 412 1.46 -28.03 -9.29
CA TYR A 412 1.13 -26.61 -9.15
C TYR A 412 0.14 -26.35 -8.01
N LEU A 413 -0.97 -27.07 -7.95
CA LEU A 413 -2.06 -26.74 -7.02
C LEU A 413 -1.65 -26.79 -5.53
N PRO A 414 -0.87 -27.80 -5.05
CA PRO A 414 -0.40 -27.80 -3.68
C PRO A 414 0.54 -26.63 -3.39
N TYR A 415 1.45 -26.32 -4.32
CA TYR A 415 2.31 -25.14 -4.19
C TYR A 415 1.48 -23.85 -4.05
N TYR A 416 0.56 -23.62 -4.98
CA TYR A 416 -0.27 -22.42 -5.01
C TYR A 416 -1.13 -22.29 -3.75
N LEU A 417 -1.79 -23.38 -3.32
CA LEU A 417 -2.59 -23.39 -2.11
C LEU A 417 -1.74 -23.18 -0.85
N ALA A 418 -0.54 -23.77 -0.77
CA ALA A 418 0.35 -23.56 0.37
C ALA A 418 0.71 -22.08 0.50
N VAL A 419 1.12 -21.43 -0.60
CA VAL A 419 1.42 -19.99 -0.61
C VAL A 419 0.19 -19.17 -0.19
N LEU A 420 -0.96 -19.41 -0.80
CA LEU A 420 -2.19 -18.65 -0.53
C LEU A 420 -2.66 -18.80 0.93
N VAL A 421 -2.65 -20.03 1.45
CA VAL A 421 -3.02 -20.37 2.83
C VAL A 421 -2.06 -19.72 3.82
N THR A 422 -0.76 -19.86 3.61
CA THR A 422 0.26 -19.32 4.51
C THR A 422 0.22 -17.81 4.53
N LEU A 423 0.18 -17.15 3.37
CA LEU A 423 0.12 -15.69 3.30
C LEU A 423 -1.15 -15.13 3.92
N ASN A 424 -2.33 -15.72 3.66
CA ASN A 424 -3.57 -15.28 4.29
C ASN A 424 -3.60 -15.52 5.80
N TRP A 425 -2.97 -16.58 6.29
CA TRP A 425 -2.85 -16.84 7.72
C TRP A 425 -1.94 -15.80 8.41
N LEU A 426 -0.84 -15.41 7.77
CA LEU A 426 0.07 -14.38 8.28
C LEU A 426 -0.56 -12.98 8.27
N SER A 427 -1.31 -12.67 7.21
CA SER A 427 -1.77 -11.31 6.90
C SER A 427 -3.26 -11.07 7.13
N LYS A 428 -3.94 -11.92 7.92
CA LYS A 428 -5.37 -11.77 8.26
C LYS A 428 -6.31 -11.64 7.05
N GLY A 429 -6.05 -12.39 5.99
CA GLY A 429 -6.94 -12.45 4.82
C GLY A 429 -6.66 -11.42 3.73
N LEU A 430 -5.57 -10.65 3.80
CA LEU A 430 -5.27 -9.58 2.82
C LEU A 430 -5.07 -10.08 1.38
N PHE A 431 -4.80 -11.38 1.16
CA PHE A 431 -4.52 -11.90 -0.18
C PHE A 431 -5.75 -12.52 -0.83
N ILE A 432 -6.49 -11.67 -1.56
CA ILE A 432 -7.55 -12.09 -2.48
C ILE A 432 -6.96 -12.14 -3.90
N PRO A 433 -6.80 -13.33 -4.52
CA PRO A 433 -6.03 -13.49 -5.76
C PRO A 433 -6.44 -12.55 -6.89
N ILE A 434 -7.74 -12.46 -7.19
CA ILE A 434 -8.25 -11.62 -8.29
C ILE A 434 -7.97 -10.13 -8.03
N LEU A 435 -8.11 -9.65 -6.80
CA LEU A 435 -7.85 -8.25 -6.46
C LEU A 435 -6.36 -7.93 -6.48
N ASN A 436 -5.53 -8.82 -5.94
CA ASN A 436 -4.07 -8.68 -5.97
C ASN A 436 -3.55 -8.65 -7.42
N ASP A 437 -4.02 -9.58 -8.27
CA ASP A 437 -3.62 -9.64 -9.67
C ASP A 437 -4.11 -8.41 -10.43
N THR A 438 -5.33 -7.93 -10.14
CA THR A 438 -5.85 -6.68 -10.70
C THR A 438 -4.97 -5.49 -10.31
N ALA A 439 -4.61 -5.35 -9.03
CA ALA A 439 -3.76 -4.26 -8.55
C ALA A 439 -2.39 -4.24 -9.24
N GLN A 440 -1.77 -5.41 -9.41
CA GLN A 440 -0.50 -5.55 -10.13
C GLN A 440 -0.66 -5.21 -11.62
N LEU A 441 -1.73 -5.68 -12.28
CA LEU A 441 -1.97 -5.45 -13.71
C LEU A 441 -2.27 -3.99 -14.05
N ILE A 442 -3.02 -3.29 -13.21
CA ILE A 442 -3.32 -1.86 -13.38
C ILE A 442 -2.03 -1.03 -13.50
N ALA A 443 -0.98 -1.40 -12.75
CA ALA A 443 0.30 -0.72 -12.79
C ALA A 443 1.34 -1.39 -13.73
N ALA A 444 1.08 -2.57 -14.28
CA ALA A 444 2.10 -3.40 -14.91
C ALA A 444 2.80 -2.74 -16.10
N TRP A 445 2.07 -2.21 -17.08
CA TRP A 445 2.69 -1.56 -18.26
C TRP A 445 3.53 -0.33 -17.88
N PRO A 446 3.00 0.65 -17.12
CA PRO A 446 3.80 1.80 -16.67
C PRO A 446 5.00 1.43 -15.82
N VAL A 447 4.86 0.44 -14.91
CA VAL A 447 5.95 -0.05 -14.07
C VAL A 447 7.02 -0.75 -14.90
N CYS A 448 6.66 -1.63 -15.83
CA CYS A 448 7.63 -2.25 -16.75
C CYS A 448 8.36 -1.19 -17.59
N ARG A 449 7.68 -0.12 -18.01
CA ARG A 449 8.32 1.02 -18.69
C ARG A 449 9.29 1.76 -17.75
N ALA A 450 8.90 2.02 -16.50
CA ALA A 450 9.78 2.65 -15.51
C ALA A 450 11.01 1.78 -15.21
N LEU A 451 10.81 0.46 -15.10
CA LEU A 451 11.86 -0.53 -14.92
C LEU A 451 12.86 -0.52 -16.07
N THR A 452 12.38 -0.60 -17.32
CA THR A 452 13.25 -0.56 -18.52
C THR A 452 14.01 0.76 -18.62
N LEU A 453 13.34 1.89 -18.38
CA LEU A 453 13.99 3.20 -18.34
C LEU A 453 15.10 3.23 -17.27
N GLY A 454 14.74 2.85 -16.04
CA GLY A 454 15.64 2.84 -14.91
C GLY A 454 16.82 1.88 -15.04
N LEU A 455 16.65 0.74 -15.71
CA LEU A 455 17.70 -0.24 -15.95
C LEU A 455 18.59 0.07 -17.16
N LEU A 456 18.07 0.73 -18.20
CA LEU A 456 18.78 0.93 -19.46
C LEU A 456 19.33 2.34 -19.66
N THR A 457 18.73 3.37 -19.07
CA THR A 457 19.12 4.77 -19.34
C THR A 457 19.85 5.43 -18.16
N LYS A 458 20.70 6.43 -18.42
CA LYS A 458 21.44 7.17 -17.38
C LYS A 458 20.97 8.62 -17.32
N GLY A 459 21.08 9.25 -16.15
CA GLY A 459 20.85 10.69 -15.96
C GLY A 459 19.53 11.02 -15.24
N PRO A 460 19.27 12.32 -15.01
CA PRO A 460 18.08 12.78 -14.32
C PRO A 460 16.83 12.52 -15.18
N HIS A 461 15.94 11.66 -14.69
CA HIS A 461 14.62 11.48 -15.28
C HIS A 461 13.71 12.62 -14.82
N LYS A 462 12.95 13.21 -15.76
CA LYS A 462 12.02 14.30 -15.44
C LYS A 462 11.00 13.82 -14.40
N PHE A 463 11.08 14.41 -13.22
CA PHE A 463 10.12 14.25 -12.15
C PHE A 463 8.91 15.16 -12.43
N SER A 464 7.74 14.56 -12.64
CA SER A 464 6.47 15.29 -12.63
C SER A 464 5.83 15.10 -11.27
N VAL A 465 5.52 16.20 -10.59
CA VAL A 465 4.75 16.14 -9.35
C VAL A 465 3.40 15.50 -9.65
N THR A 466 3.03 14.51 -8.86
CA THR A 466 1.70 13.88 -8.94
C THR A 466 0.65 14.96 -8.68
N ALA A 467 -0.32 15.11 -9.57
CA ALA A 467 -1.42 16.04 -9.35
C ALA A 467 -2.17 15.64 -8.07
N LYS A 468 -2.22 16.53 -7.09
CA LYS A 468 -3.05 16.40 -5.89
C LYS A 468 -4.20 17.40 -6.03
N GLY A 469 -5.42 16.89 -6.16
CA GLY A 469 -6.61 17.70 -6.41
C GLY A 469 -7.06 17.69 -7.88
N GLY A 470 -8.33 17.33 -8.09
CA GLY A 470 -8.99 17.31 -9.39
C GLY A 470 -10.51 17.27 -9.19
N ASN A 471 -11.29 17.60 -10.23
CA ASN A 471 -12.75 17.50 -10.11
C ASN A 471 -13.19 16.03 -10.07
N ARG A 472 -13.60 15.57 -8.89
CA ARG A 472 -14.02 14.17 -8.63
C ARG A 472 -15.51 14.02 -8.37
N THR A 473 -16.30 14.99 -8.82
CA THR A 473 -17.77 14.97 -8.66
C THR A 473 -18.47 14.11 -9.72
N LYS A 474 -17.77 13.68 -10.77
CA LYS A 474 -18.32 12.95 -11.91
C LYS A 474 -17.62 11.62 -12.09
N VAL A 475 -18.31 10.69 -12.77
CA VAL A 475 -17.70 9.43 -13.23
C VAL A 475 -16.69 9.77 -14.33
N VAL A 476 -15.49 9.21 -14.23
CA VAL A 476 -14.43 9.37 -15.23
C VAL A 476 -13.96 8.00 -15.69
N VAL A 477 -14.02 7.72 -16.99
CA VAL A 477 -13.49 6.47 -17.55
C VAL A 477 -12.07 6.71 -18.02
N GLN A 478 -11.11 5.97 -17.47
CA GLN A 478 -9.70 6.03 -17.84
C GLN A 478 -9.43 5.24 -19.13
N TRP A 479 -9.98 5.70 -20.27
CA TRP A 479 -9.94 4.98 -21.55
C TRP A 479 -8.54 4.56 -22.00
N SER A 480 -7.52 5.40 -21.80
CA SER A 480 -6.14 5.05 -22.17
C SER A 480 -5.59 3.86 -21.39
N LEU A 481 -6.00 3.71 -20.13
CA LEU A 481 -5.64 2.59 -19.26
C LEU A 481 -6.52 1.36 -19.52
N MET A 482 -7.81 1.58 -19.80
CA MET A 482 -8.80 0.53 -20.03
C MET A 482 -8.61 -0.19 -21.38
N ARG A 483 -8.16 0.51 -22.43
CA ARG A 483 -8.04 -0.02 -23.80
C ARG A 483 -7.22 -1.32 -23.89
N PRO A 484 -6.00 -1.43 -23.33
CA PRO A 484 -5.26 -2.69 -23.33
C PRO A 484 -6.04 -3.85 -22.71
N PHE A 485 -6.75 -3.62 -21.60
CA PHE A 485 -7.55 -4.67 -20.95
C PHE A 485 -8.75 -5.08 -21.80
N LEU A 486 -9.43 -4.13 -22.44
CA LEU A 486 -10.54 -4.44 -23.36
C LEU A 486 -10.06 -5.24 -24.58
N ILE A 487 -8.91 -4.89 -25.15
CA ILE A 487 -8.31 -5.62 -26.27
C ILE A 487 -7.95 -7.04 -25.83
N LEU A 488 -7.25 -7.19 -24.69
CA LEU A 488 -6.91 -8.50 -24.15
C LEU A 488 -8.16 -9.32 -23.81
N LEU A 489 -9.21 -8.70 -23.28
CA LEU A 489 -10.48 -9.37 -22.98
C LEU A 489 -11.15 -9.85 -24.27
N GLY A 490 -11.22 -9.00 -25.30
CA GLY A 490 -11.75 -9.36 -26.61
C GLY A 490 -10.97 -10.50 -27.27
N LEU A 491 -9.63 -10.46 -27.21
CA LEU A 491 -8.77 -11.54 -27.72
C LEU A 491 -8.92 -12.84 -26.91
N THR A 492 -9.10 -12.74 -25.59
CA THR A 492 -9.27 -13.90 -24.71
C THR A 492 -10.62 -14.58 -24.96
N VAL A 493 -11.70 -13.80 -25.05
CA VAL A 493 -13.04 -14.31 -25.38
C VAL A 493 -13.10 -14.82 -26.82
N GLY A 494 -12.53 -14.09 -27.78
CA GLY A 494 -12.41 -14.54 -29.17
C GLY A 494 -11.63 -15.84 -29.29
N GLY A 495 -10.54 -15.98 -28.54
CA GLY A 495 -9.74 -17.21 -28.45
C GLY A 495 -10.49 -18.40 -27.87
N LEU A 496 -11.53 -18.20 -27.05
CA LEU A 496 -12.43 -19.29 -26.63
C LEU A 496 -13.45 -19.67 -27.71
N VAL A 497 -13.96 -18.70 -28.46
CA VAL A 497 -15.09 -18.90 -29.38
C VAL A 497 -14.64 -19.37 -30.77
N VAL A 498 -13.53 -18.86 -31.28
CA VAL A 498 -13.04 -19.14 -32.64
C VAL A 498 -12.65 -20.61 -32.81
N PRO A 499 -11.88 -21.24 -31.89
CA PRO A 499 -11.48 -22.64 -32.02
C PRO A 499 -12.66 -23.60 -31.93
N LEU A 500 -13.71 -23.29 -31.15
CA LEU A 500 -14.93 -24.12 -31.05
C LEU A 500 -15.67 -24.26 -32.40
N ASN A 501 -15.37 -23.39 -33.36
CA ASN A 501 -16.00 -23.35 -34.69
C ASN A 501 -15.02 -23.63 -35.84
N SER A 502 -13.79 -24.05 -35.55
CA SER A 502 -12.77 -24.29 -36.58
C SER A 502 -12.00 -25.58 -36.31
N ASP A 503 -11.87 -26.44 -37.33
CA ASP A 503 -11.00 -27.63 -37.32
C ASP A 503 -9.50 -27.28 -37.17
N PHE A 504 -9.16 -25.99 -37.10
CA PHE A 504 -7.81 -25.42 -37.18
C PHE A 504 -6.92 -25.73 -35.97
N ILE A 505 -7.48 -26.00 -34.78
CA ILE A 505 -6.69 -26.25 -33.55
C ILE A 505 -6.95 -27.63 -32.94
N PHE A 506 -8.14 -28.21 -33.13
CA PHE A 506 -8.58 -29.37 -32.36
C PHE A 506 -8.29 -30.75 -32.98
N ASN A 507 -7.57 -30.83 -34.11
CA ASN A 507 -7.42 -32.09 -34.86
C ASN A 507 -6.03 -32.73 -34.85
N THR A 508 -5.20 -32.47 -33.84
CA THR A 508 -3.89 -33.12 -33.71
C THR A 508 -3.58 -33.52 -32.26
N SER A 509 -3.63 -34.84 -32.02
CA SER A 509 -3.18 -35.62 -30.85
C SER A 509 -4.13 -35.80 -29.65
N SER A 510 -4.11 -37.01 -29.07
CA SER A 510 -4.81 -37.40 -27.84
C SER A 510 -4.30 -36.66 -26.58
N THR A 511 -3.13 -36.02 -26.66
CA THR A 511 -2.57 -35.14 -25.62
C THR A 511 -3.06 -33.68 -25.72
N ALA A 512 -3.68 -33.27 -26.84
CA ALA A 512 -4.24 -31.94 -26.98
C ALA A 512 -5.46 -31.69 -26.06
N ALA A 513 -6.19 -32.73 -25.70
CA ALA A 513 -7.39 -32.65 -24.86
C ALA A 513 -7.09 -32.28 -23.38
N ASP A 514 -5.96 -32.73 -22.83
CA ASP A 514 -5.59 -32.47 -21.43
C ASP A 514 -4.92 -31.10 -21.23
N GLY A 515 -4.05 -30.69 -22.17
CA GLY A 515 -3.46 -29.35 -22.17
C GLY A 515 -4.49 -28.23 -22.36
N LEU A 516 -5.56 -28.52 -23.13
CA LEU A 516 -6.71 -27.64 -23.30
C LEU A 516 -7.39 -27.29 -21.98
N ALA A 517 -7.58 -28.26 -21.07
CA ALA A 517 -8.24 -28.02 -19.79
C ALA A 517 -7.46 -27.02 -18.92
N VAL A 518 -6.14 -27.09 -18.94
CA VAL A 518 -5.25 -26.19 -18.22
C VAL A 518 -5.31 -24.78 -18.80
N VAL A 519 -5.21 -24.65 -20.12
CA VAL A 519 -5.33 -23.35 -20.80
C VAL A 519 -6.72 -22.75 -20.57
N MET A 520 -7.78 -23.55 -20.63
CA MET A 520 -9.15 -23.14 -20.37
C MET A 520 -9.32 -22.59 -18.95
N PHE A 521 -8.79 -23.26 -17.93
CA PHE A 521 -8.82 -22.76 -16.55
C PHE A 521 -8.20 -21.36 -16.45
N TRP A 522 -6.99 -21.19 -16.98
CA TRP A 522 -6.29 -19.89 -16.97
C TRP A 522 -7.01 -18.84 -17.80
N THR A 523 -7.66 -19.23 -18.89
CA THR A 523 -8.44 -18.34 -19.75
C THR A 523 -9.66 -17.80 -19.01
N VAL A 524 -10.40 -18.66 -18.30
CA VAL A 524 -11.53 -18.24 -17.46
C VAL A 524 -11.06 -17.32 -16.33
N TYR A 525 -9.97 -17.67 -15.64
CA TYR A 525 -9.39 -16.82 -14.60
C TYR A 525 -8.98 -15.45 -15.16
N ASN A 526 -8.31 -15.42 -16.31
CA ASN A 526 -7.90 -14.18 -16.99
C ASN A 526 -9.09 -13.32 -17.41
N ILE A 527 -10.20 -13.92 -17.87
CA ILE A 527 -11.44 -13.18 -18.14
C ILE A 527 -11.94 -12.49 -16.88
N LEU A 528 -12.00 -13.18 -15.75
CA LEU A 528 -12.44 -12.59 -14.48
C LEU A 528 -11.53 -11.42 -14.07
N VAL A 529 -10.21 -11.60 -14.11
CA VAL A 529 -9.24 -10.55 -13.77
C VAL A 529 -9.35 -9.36 -14.72
N LEU A 530 -9.48 -9.58 -16.03
CA LEU A 530 -9.62 -8.52 -17.03
C LEU A 530 -10.94 -7.76 -16.88
N LEU A 531 -12.03 -8.43 -16.51
CA LEU A 531 -13.31 -7.78 -16.19
C LEU A 531 -13.17 -6.87 -14.97
N VAL A 532 -12.54 -7.35 -13.89
CA VAL A 532 -12.30 -6.53 -12.69
C VAL A 532 -11.36 -5.36 -13.01
N ALA A 533 -10.26 -5.57 -13.74
CA ALA A 533 -9.35 -4.51 -14.16
C ALA A 533 -10.06 -3.44 -15.03
N THR A 534 -10.94 -3.88 -15.92
CA THR A 534 -11.78 -3.00 -16.75
C THR A 534 -12.74 -2.19 -15.89
N ALA A 535 -13.40 -2.81 -14.90
CA ALA A 535 -14.29 -2.13 -13.96
C ALA A 535 -13.54 -1.11 -13.08
N VAL A 536 -12.33 -1.46 -12.62
CA VAL A 536 -11.46 -0.55 -11.85
C VAL A 536 -11.13 0.71 -12.65
N CYS A 537 -10.99 0.63 -13.98
CA CYS A 537 -10.71 1.80 -14.83
C CYS A 537 -11.85 2.83 -14.90
N ILE A 538 -13.01 2.53 -14.30
CA ILE A 538 -14.16 3.44 -14.19
C ILE A 538 -14.10 4.11 -12.82
N GLU A 539 -13.62 5.35 -12.78
CA GLU A 539 -13.50 6.13 -11.55
C GLU A 539 -14.86 6.66 -11.11
N ARG A 540 -15.31 6.22 -9.95
CA ARG A 540 -16.58 6.66 -9.35
C ARG A 540 -16.41 8.04 -8.70
N PRO A 541 -17.45 8.90 -8.66
CA PRO A 541 -17.41 10.16 -7.93
C PRO A 541 -16.95 9.98 -6.48
N ARG A 542 -16.06 10.86 -6.04
CA ARG A 542 -15.67 11.00 -4.63
C ARG A 542 -16.37 12.24 -4.08
N TYR A 543 -17.35 12.00 -3.22
CA TYR A 543 -17.90 13.04 -2.36
C TYR A 543 -17.08 13.05 -1.07
N ASN A 544 -16.87 14.23 -0.46
CA ASN A 544 -16.25 14.35 0.87
C ASN A 544 -17.02 13.42 1.83
N ARG A 545 -16.49 12.22 2.04
CA ARG A 545 -17.10 11.24 2.92
C ARG A 545 -16.65 11.61 4.33
N PRO A 546 -17.59 11.77 5.27
CA PRO A 546 -17.24 11.95 6.67
C PRO A 546 -16.35 10.80 7.15
N GLN A 547 -15.27 11.15 7.84
CA GLN A 547 -14.09 10.29 8.06
C GLN A 547 -14.26 9.34 9.25
N ARG A 548 -15.20 9.63 10.17
CA ARG A 548 -15.50 8.77 11.32
C ARG A 548 -16.94 8.28 11.27
N GLN A 549 -17.13 6.95 11.31
CA GLN A 549 -18.43 6.26 11.18
C GLN A 549 -18.97 5.70 12.50
N VAL A 550 -18.35 6.03 13.63
CA VAL A 550 -18.84 5.57 14.94
C VAL A 550 -19.98 6.49 15.35
N PRO A 551 -21.22 5.99 15.50
CA PRO A 551 -22.34 6.82 15.93
C PRO A 551 -22.09 7.35 17.35
N GLU A 552 -22.16 8.66 17.52
CA GLU A 552 -22.06 9.31 18.83
C GLU A 552 -23.40 9.95 19.20
N PRO A 553 -23.82 9.92 20.48
CA PRO A 553 -25.01 10.63 20.92
C PRO A 553 -24.83 12.14 20.69
N THR A 554 -25.84 12.79 20.13
CA THR A 554 -25.83 14.22 19.84
C THR A 554 -27.21 14.81 20.11
N ALA A 555 -27.29 16.14 20.06
CA ALA A 555 -28.55 16.85 20.09
C ALA A 555 -28.51 18.04 19.15
N LEU A 556 -29.61 18.29 18.46
CA LEU A 556 -29.81 19.45 17.62
C LEU A 556 -30.85 20.34 18.28
N THR A 557 -30.44 21.55 18.66
CA THR A 557 -31.30 22.55 19.29
C THR A 557 -31.80 23.53 18.22
N VAL A 558 -33.10 23.57 17.98
CA VAL A 558 -33.75 24.47 17.00
C VAL A 558 -34.84 25.24 17.73
N GLY A 559 -34.84 26.57 17.65
CA GLY A 559 -35.87 27.40 18.31
C GLY A 559 -35.96 27.22 19.83
N GLY A 560 -34.88 26.78 20.49
CA GLY A 560 -34.85 26.45 21.91
C GLY A 560 -35.27 25.02 22.26
N GLU A 561 -35.82 24.26 21.31
CA GLU A 561 -36.17 22.85 21.51
C GLU A 561 -35.00 21.93 21.17
N LYS A 562 -34.65 21.06 22.12
CA LYS A 562 -33.54 20.12 21.98
C LYS A 562 -34.01 18.76 21.49
N GLN A 563 -33.72 18.43 20.23
CA GLN A 563 -34.01 17.13 19.65
C GLN A 563 -32.81 16.20 19.77
N ARG A 564 -32.97 15.06 20.46
CA ARG A 564 -31.91 14.07 20.62
C ARG A 564 -31.74 13.23 19.36
N GLY A 565 -30.51 12.83 19.09
CA GLY A 565 -30.18 11.98 17.96
C GLY A 565 -28.81 11.34 18.07
N TRP A 566 -28.37 10.79 16.95
CA TRP A 566 -27.07 10.15 16.79
C TRP A 566 -26.32 10.82 15.64
N LEU A 567 -25.14 11.34 15.93
CA LEU A 567 -24.18 11.78 14.93
C LEU A 567 -23.57 10.54 14.29
N ILE A 568 -24.10 10.14 13.14
CA ILE A 568 -23.67 8.93 12.45
C ILE A 568 -22.30 9.13 11.79
N ASN A 569 -22.02 10.36 11.37
CA ASN A 569 -20.92 10.70 10.51
C ASN A 569 -20.48 12.14 10.78
N LEU A 570 -19.16 12.35 10.94
CA LEU A 570 -18.56 13.67 11.16
C LEU A 570 -17.49 13.96 10.09
N GLY A 571 -17.50 15.18 9.56
CA GLY A 571 -16.44 15.74 8.73
C GLY A 571 -16.18 17.20 9.12
N PRO A 572 -15.11 17.83 8.57
CA PRO A 572 -14.71 19.19 8.97
C PRO A 572 -15.77 20.27 8.71
N GLU A 573 -16.60 20.08 7.68
CA GLU A 573 -17.59 21.07 7.20
C GLU A 573 -19.04 20.65 7.45
N GLY A 574 -19.26 19.45 7.99
CA GLY A 574 -20.61 18.94 8.15
C GLY A 574 -20.67 17.50 8.65
N GLY A 575 -21.89 17.04 8.89
CA GLY A 575 -22.12 15.70 9.41
C GLY A 575 -23.50 15.16 9.03
N ARG A 576 -23.76 13.90 9.37
CA ARG A 576 -25.11 13.31 9.27
C ARG A 576 -25.60 12.94 10.65
N VAL A 577 -26.80 13.38 10.97
CA VAL A 577 -27.51 13.04 12.19
C VAL A 577 -28.71 12.16 11.88
N SER A 578 -29.00 11.22 12.76
CA SER A 578 -30.18 10.35 12.75
C SER A 578 -31.01 10.61 14.00
N GLY A 579 -32.34 10.61 13.91
CA GLY A 579 -33.24 10.83 15.04
C GLY A 579 -34.10 12.11 14.98
N PRO A 580 -33.52 13.32 14.76
CA PRO A 580 -34.33 14.52 14.57
C PRO A 580 -35.27 14.37 13.37
N VAL A 581 -36.50 14.88 13.49
CA VAL A 581 -37.55 14.77 12.47
C VAL A 581 -38.34 16.08 12.36
N GLY A 582 -38.96 16.32 11.22
CA GLY A 582 -39.83 17.48 10.99
C GLY A 582 -39.12 18.81 10.70
N LEU A 583 -37.79 18.83 10.54
CA LEU A 583 -37.03 20.02 10.16
C LEU A 583 -37.07 20.27 8.65
N SER A 584 -37.23 21.54 8.27
CA SER A 584 -37.23 21.99 6.88
C SER A 584 -35.80 22.24 6.36
N LEU A 585 -35.62 22.22 5.04
CA LEU A 585 -34.34 22.58 4.40
C LEU A 585 -33.94 24.01 4.77
N GLY A 586 -32.66 24.21 5.11
CA GLY A 586 -32.13 25.51 5.52
C GLY A 586 -32.37 25.88 6.98
N THR A 587 -33.10 25.06 7.76
CA THR A 587 -33.28 25.30 9.20
C THR A 587 -31.94 25.35 9.90
N THR A 588 -31.68 26.43 10.64
CA THR A 588 -30.48 26.64 11.46
C THR A 588 -30.70 26.16 12.89
N GLY A 589 -29.69 25.56 13.48
CA GLY A 589 -29.72 25.12 14.87
C GLY A 589 -28.32 24.90 15.44
N LEU A 590 -28.25 24.65 16.74
CA LEU A 590 -27.01 24.32 17.43
C LEU A 590 -26.89 22.80 17.56
N LEU A 591 -25.87 22.23 16.92
CA LEU A 591 -25.54 20.82 17.05
C LEU A 591 -24.50 20.63 18.15
N THR A 592 -24.87 19.90 19.21
CA THR A 592 -23.92 19.52 20.26
C THR A 592 -23.01 18.40 19.77
N ILE A 593 -21.74 18.69 19.49
CA ILE A 593 -20.74 17.68 19.11
C ILE A 593 -19.97 17.21 20.35
N PRO A 594 -19.96 15.91 20.69
CA PRO A 594 -19.27 15.39 21.87
C PRO A 594 -17.77 15.74 21.89
N GLY A 595 -17.34 16.37 22.98
CA GLY A 595 -15.95 16.82 23.18
C GLY A 595 -15.62 18.20 22.60
N ILE A 596 -16.54 18.83 21.86
CA ILE A 596 -16.35 20.14 21.23
C ILE A 596 -17.36 21.16 21.77
N GLY A 597 -18.61 20.75 21.93
CA GLY A 597 -19.71 21.61 22.37
C GLY A 597 -20.66 21.97 21.23
N ASP A 598 -21.36 23.08 21.38
CA ASP A 598 -22.40 23.49 20.43
C ASP A 598 -21.79 24.17 19.21
N VAL A 599 -22.06 23.61 18.02
CA VAL A 599 -21.62 24.13 16.73
C VAL A 599 -22.85 24.53 15.93
N GLU A 600 -22.85 25.75 15.39
CA GLU A 600 -23.93 26.19 14.51
C GLU A 600 -23.95 25.35 13.24
N ALA A 601 -25.13 24.84 12.90
CA ALA A 601 -25.32 23.95 11.78
C ALA A 601 -26.66 24.22 11.10
N PHE A 602 -26.73 23.96 9.78
CA PHE A 602 -27.97 24.08 9.03
C PHE A 602 -28.28 22.83 8.23
N VAL A 603 -29.58 22.56 8.07
CA VAL A 603 -30.10 21.38 7.37
C VAL A 603 -29.86 21.53 5.86
N LEU A 604 -28.95 20.71 5.33
CA LEU A 604 -28.58 20.70 3.92
C LEU A 604 -29.52 19.79 3.10
N ALA A 605 -29.83 18.61 3.62
CA ALA A 605 -30.69 17.63 2.95
C ALA A 605 -31.31 16.64 3.96
N PRO A 606 -32.56 16.21 3.77
CA PRO A 606 -33.13 15.11 4.54
C PRO A 606 -32.48 13.76 4.16
N THR A 607 -32.43 12.84 5.12
CA THR A 607 -32.10 11.41 4.91
C THR A 607 -33.25 10.55 5.41
N ARG A 608 -33.20 9.23 5.13
CA ARG A 608 -34.28 8.28 5.49
C ARG A 608 -34.67 8.30 6.98
N ASP A 609 -33.75 8.69 7.84
CA ASP A 609 -33.78 8.59 9.30
C ASP A 609 -33.29 9.89 10.00
N GLY A 610 -33.13 11.01 9.28
CA GLY A 610 -32.59 12.24 9.84
C GLY A 610 -32.12 13.25 8.79
N TYR A 611 -30.96 13.88 8.98
CA TYR A 611 -30.50 15.00 8.15
C TYR A 611 -29.00 14.99 7.89
N ARG A 612 -28.60 15.53 6.73
CA ARG A 612 -27.25 16.04 6.50
C ARG A 612 -27.19 17.51 6.90
N LEU A 613 -26.19 17.85 7.68
CA LEU A 613 -25.95 19.19 8.20
C LEU A 613 -24.66 19.76 7.63
N ARG A 614 -24.65 21.07 7.33
CA ARG A 614 -23.42 21.83 7.09
C ARG A 614 -23.13 22.68 8.32
N PHE A 615 -21.86 22.75 8.72
CA PHE A 615 -21.42 23.52 9.89
C PHE A 615 -21.04 24.95 9.50
N SER A 616 -21.36 25.87 10.40
CA SER A 616 -20.87 27.25 10.46
C SER A 616 -19.95 27.36 11.68
N SER A 617 -18.85 26.61 11.66
CA SER A 617 -17.91 26.52 12.80
C SER A 617 -16.93 27.69 12.82
N THR A 618 -16.58 28.16 14.02
CA THR A 618 -15.44 29.05 14.22
C THR A 618 -14.12 28.34 13.88
N THR A 619 -13.04 29.09 13.63
CA THR A 619 -11.71 28.51 13.37
C THR A 619 -11.26 27.54 14.47
N THR A 620 -11.52 27.88 15.73
CA THR A 620 -11.21 27.02 16.89
C THR A 620 -12.02 25.73 16.87
N GLN A 621 -13.34 25.82 16.65
CA GLN A 621 -14.21 24.63 16.56
C GLN A 621 -13.82 23.75 15.37
N ARG A 622 -13.47 24.35 14.22
CA ARG A 622 -12.99 23.62 13.05
C ARG A 622 -11.70 22.85 13.37
N ALA A 623 -10.74 23.47 14.04
CA ALA A 623 -9.52 22.80 14.48
C ALA A 623 -9.82 21.64 15.45
N GLN A 624 -10.72 21.83 16.42
CA GLN A 624 -11.15 20.77 17.34
C GLN A 624 -11.86 19.61 16.64
N ILE A 625 -12.66 19.90 15.60
CA ILE A 625 -13.29 18.87 14.76
C ILE A 625 -12.21 18.06 14.04
N ILE A 626 -11.25 18.74 13.41
CA ILE A 626 -10.11 18.09 12.72
C ILE A 626 -9.32 17.21 13.69
N GLU A 627 -9.01 17.72 14.88
CA GLU A 627 -8.32 16.96 15.93
C GLU A 627 -9.11 15.69 16.30
N LYS A 628 -10.40 15.83 16.63
CA LYS A 628 -11.28 14.69 16.97
C LYS A 628 -11.36 13.63 15.86
N LEU A 629 -11.25 14.04 14.60
CA LEU A 629 -11.29 13.15 13.44
C LEU A 629 -9.99 12.40 13.24
N HIS A 630 -8.85 13.06 13.43
CA HIS A 630 -7.58 12.60 12.85
C HIS A 630 -6.46 12.30 13.86
N THR A 631 -6.56 12.74 15.13
CA THR A 631 -5.42 12.65 16.06
C THR A 631 -5.59 11.57 17.14
N ALA A 632 -6.77 10.94 17.19
CA ALA A 632 -7.05 9.87 18.13
C ALA A 632 -6.27 8.59 17.79
N ARG A 633 -5.92 7.81 18.81
CA ARG A 633 -5.33 6.46 18.67
C ARG A 633 -6.32 5.49 18.04
N ALA A 634 -6.51 5.56 16.73
CA ALA A 634 -7.38 4.69 15.97
C ALA A 634 -6.65 4.21 14.71
N ILE A 635 -6.93 2.98 14.29
CA ILE A 635 -6.49 2.49 12.98
C ILE A 635 -7.50 3.01 11.96
N PRO A 636 -7.08 3.80 10.95
CA PRO A 636 -7.98 4.19 9.89
C PRO A 636 -8.26 3.01 8.95
N GLY A 637 -9.48 2.96 8.40
CA GLY A 637 -9.89 1.94 7.43
C GLY A 637 -10.23 0.56 8.02
N SER A 638 -10.21 -0.45 7.17
CA SER A 638 -10.41 -1.86 7.56
C SER A 638 -9.07 -2.52 7.88
N ASP A 639 -9.04 -3.35 8.93
CA ASP A 639 -7.83 -4.07 9.38
C ASP A 639 -7.72 -5.50 8.83
N ARG A 640 -8.77 -6.00 8.17
CA ARG A 640 -8.84 -7.36 7.62
C ARG A 640 -9.80 -7.43 6.43
N ALA A 641 -9.56 -8.37 5.52
CA ALA A 641 -10.51 -8.63 4.46
C ALA A 641 -11.74 -9.42 4.96
N ASP A 642 -12.93 -9.05 4.50
CA ASP A 642 -14.19 -9.75 4.74
C ASP A 642 -14.86 -10.07 3.40
N ILE A 643 -14.72 -11.32 2.97
CA ILE A 643 -15.25 -11.80 1.68
C ILE A 643 -16.78 -11.69 1.63
N VAL A 644 -17.49 -11.98 2.74
CA VAL A 644 -18.95 -11.94 2.78
C VAL A 644 -19.43 -10.50 2.64
N ARG A 645 -18.78 -9.58 3.34
CA ARG A 645 -19.05 -8.14 3.20
C ARG A 645 -18.73 -7.64 1.81
N MET A 646 -17.62 -8.09 1.23
CA MET A 646 -17.20 -7.73 -0.13
C MET A 646 -18.22 -8.16 -1.17
N ILE A 647 -18.74 -9.40 -1.09
CA ILE A 647 -19.81 -9.89 -1.99
C ILE A 647 -21.06 -9.01 -1.87
N ARG A 648 -21.47 -8.66 -0.64
CA ARG A 648 -22.63 -7.76 -0.42
C ARG A 648 -22.38 -6.36 -0.98
N GLU A 649 -21.18 -5.82 -0.80
CA GLU A 649 -20.80 -4.49 -1.28
C GLU A 649 -20.71 -4.45 -2.81
N LEU A 650 -20.11 -5.47 -3.45
CA LEU A 650 -20.09 -5.62 -4.91
C LEU A 650 -21.52 -5.72 -5.47
N ALA A 651 -22.40 -6.51 -4.86
CA ALA A 651 -23.80 -6.61 -5.27
C ALA A 651 -24.54 -5.26 -5.16
N ARG A 652 -24.30 -4.50 -4.08
CA ARG A 652 -24.83 -3.12 -3.93
C ARG A 652 -24.26 -2.16 -4.96
N ALA A 653 -22.97 -2.29 -5.25
CA ALA A 653 -22.24 -1.44 -6.19
C ALA A 653 -22.63 -1.67 -7.65
N LEU A 654 -23.28 -2.80 -7.96
CA LEU A 654 -23.85 -3.14 -9.27
C LEU A 654 -25.33 -2.77 -9.40
N THR A 655 -26.03 -2.53 -8.29
CA THR A 655 -27.46 -2.20 -8.25
C THR A 655 -27.73 -0.69 -8.12
N HIS A 656 -26.66 0.10 -7.94
CA HIS A 656 -26.63 1.56 -7.88
C HIS A 656 -25.68 2.10 -8.94
#